data_AF-A0A8J7XXD2-F1
#
_entry.id   AF-A0A8J7XXD2-F1
#
_cell.length_a   1.000
_cell.length_b   1.000
_cell.length_c   1.000
_cell.angle_alpha   90.00
_cell.angle_beta   90.00
_cell.angle_gamma   90.00
#
_symmetry.space_group_name_H-M   'P 1'
#
loop_
_entity.id
_entity.type
_entity.pdbx_description
1 polymer ?
#
loop_
_entity_poly.entity_id
_entity_poly.type
_entity_poly.pdbx_seq_one_letter_code
_entity_poly.pdbx_strand_id
1 'polypeptide(L)'
;MLEQLAQLLKTRKGKYILFLGAGASLSSGGKTTKEIVASIIEKYKLNSHDPWNSFCNFLKRKGKKERFDILSPYFEGMNPSPGYKTLAEMIEEGYFKLILTTNFDYMLEEVLKETNLVLNRDYFVCIVGEGKEDILTKKLEDGSMIRIVKLHGDYKSRILPFTEEETFRFEKELEECLKKLTKEGIIFVGYSGMDRDVLKCLSQEGESVWWVNPRKVTADITIAEKNSDEYSLNEDIYRVLINRKSHGNFIWGEHGKSDAFFEKIYEKISVRDINSFCDQFKFGETRYRKMKDLFEPPYQYEEMKRKLNEYKVLLILGEPHLGKTYTALNLLYDYYVEGFTVDFRSELYRREMQQEMMYQWEDLLKPDMVIYLEDPFGKTESENVQIFRSELRRIIQRIQNSKSMVIITSRSNIFKEIGDPDEFPMIVELMKHDISYDLEKRKRIIDKYVAVYKPTWTELLDKNIDKVSLKEYIARELKEPHNINIFFEKSLKIEDIRVLFDKVDESKEVLKAFTQEIEGSSTAEKVFFYICYIFGRVEGFELAENSYLKVLRNFNLDPYRYDFRKFLKKHNFRVETYHEIGLKIKFSHPTFSKAIEKSFVENASIIGEILLELIEDNNYSIRRRITKTLAGNFDKLPEEYRKILFELAKSEDVEIRRIVAWGIQYNFDKLPEEYRKILFKLIKDKDDKIRKRATKTLTENFDKLPEEYRKILFELAKSEDVEIRRIVAWGIQYNFDKLPEEYRKILFKLIKDKDDKIMEIVAETIQQNFEKLPEEYRKILFELAKVRRRYIRKIVARTLCMNFDKLPEEYRKILFELAKHEIFGIPIYFIPLQSFREDIPIRLREDIPIRLREYTSLRGSLAETLCMNFDKLPEEYRKILFELARNKNFWIKKSVVYAITMNFDKLPEEYRKILFELARNKNFRVKESVVYAITMNFDKLPEEYRKILFELARSEDVEIRRIVVETVRYNFGKLTEEYKELLSILSEDEN
;
A
#
# COMPACT_ATOMS: atom_id res chain seq x y z
N MET A 1 -39.02 17.41 -13.02
CA MET A 1 -38.65 17.37 -14.45
C MET A 1 -37.32 16.67 -14.71
N LEU A 2 -36.21 17.11 -14.13
CA LEU A 2 -34.88 16.50 -14.36
C LEU A 2 -34.85 14.97 -14.11
N GLU A 3 -35.52 14.49 -13.05
CA GLU A 3 -35.61 13.04 -12.75
C GLU A 3 -36.42 12.25 -13.77
N GLN A 4 -37.51 12.83 -14.28
CA GLN A 4 -38.32 12.19 -15.31
C GLN A 4 -37.52 12.04 -16.61
N LEU A 5 -36.77 13.08 -16.99
CA LEU A 5 -35.85 13.01 -18.13
C LEU A 5 -34.74 11.97 -17.91
N ALA A 6 -34.17 11.92 -16.70
CA ALA A 6 -33.14 10.93 -16.36
C ALA A 6 -33.67 9.49 -16.54
N GLN A 7 -34.87 9.20 -16.06
CA GLN A 7 -35.49 7.88 -16.21
C GLN A 7 -35.73 7.53 -17.69
N LEU A 8 -36.12 8.52 -18.51
CA LEU A 8 -36.29 8.32 -19.96
C LEU A 8 -34.97 8.04 -20.67
N LEU A 9 -33.90 8.78 -20.34
CA LEU A 9 -32.56 8.54 -20.90
C LEU A 9 -31.99 7.18 -20.48
N LYS A 10 -32.26 6.70 -19.26
CA LYS A 10 -31.91 5.34 -18.82
C LYS A 10 -32.64 4.26 -19.61
N THR A 11 -33.97 4.40 -19.72
CA THR A 11 -34.83 3.38 -20.34
C THR A 11 -34.76 3.37 -21.88
N ARG A 12 -34.39 4.51 -22.49
CA ARG A 12 -34.35 4.70 -23.94
C ARG A 12 -33.01 5.26 -24.39
N LYS A 13 -31.93 4.60 -23.93
CA LYS A 13 -30.54 4.98 -24.21
C LYS A 13 -30.27 5.07 -25.72
N GLY A 14 -29.70 6.19 -26.16
CA GLY A 14 -29.35 6.44 -27.56
C GLY A 14 -30.54 6.76 -28.49
N LYS A 15 -31.75 6.96 -27.95
CA LYS A 15 -32.98 7.27 -28.71
C LYS A 15 -33.39 8.74 -28.68
N TYR A 16 -32.80 9.55 -27.81
CA TYR A 16 -33.07 10.98 -27.80
C TYR A 16 -32.05 11.70 -28.68
N ILE A 17 -32.56 12.65 -29.46
CA ILE A 17 -31.77 13.61 -30.23
C ILE A 17 -31.38 14.74 -29.29
N LEU A 18 -30.11 15.09 -29.29
CA LEU A 18 -29.63 16.30 -28.62
C LEU A 18 -29.57 17.44 -29.63
N PHE A 19 -30.19 18.57 -29.30
CA PHE A 19 -30.11 19.79 -30.09
C PHE A 19 -29.36 20.87 -29.31
N LEU A 20 -28.19 21.27 -29.81
CA LEU A 20 -27.36 22.31 -29.21
C LEU A 20 -27.57 23.66 -29.93
N GLY A 21 -27.82 24.70 -29.14
CA GLY A 21 -27.83 26.08 -29.61
C GLY A 21 -26.72 26.92 -28.99
N ALA A 22 -26.61 28.17 -29.43
CA ALA A 22 -25.49 29.05 -29.09
C ALA A 22 -25.35 29.30 -27.57
N GLY A 23 -26.44 29.12 -26.81
CA GLY A 23 -26.42 29.19 -25.35
C GLY A 23 -25.57 28.10 -24.67
N ALA A 24 -25.28 26.98 -25.36
CA ALA A 24 -24.35 25.96 -24.87
C ALA A 24 -22.89 26.44 -24.86
N SER A 25 -22.54 27.38 -25.75
CA SER A 25 -21.16 27.83 -25.97
C SER A 25 -20.75 29.03 -25.11
N LEU A 26 -21.68 29.61 -24.34
CA LEU A 26 -21.44 30.83 -23.56
C LEU A 26 -20.33 30.65 -22.51
N SER A 27 -20.37 29.55 -21.75
CA SER A 27 -19.33 29.22 -20.76
C SER A 27 -17.97 28.91 -21.40
N SER A 28 -17.96 28.56 -22.69
CA SER A 28 -16.75 28.32 -23.46
C SER A 28 -16.12 29.61 -24.03
N GLY A 29 -16.67 30.77 -23.68
CA GLY A 29 -16.26 32.08 -24.21
C GLY A 29 -16.94 32.47 -25.53
N GLY A 30 -17.91 31.68 -26.00
CA GLY A 30 -18.68 31.97 -27.20
C GLY A 30 -19.68 33.13 -27.01
N LYS A 31 -20.14 33.70 -28.11
CA LYS A 31 -21.18 34.74 -28.13
C LYS A 31 -22.44 34.25 -28.84
N THR A 32 -23.59 34.73 -28.40
CA THR A 32 -24.85 34.54 -29.12
C THR A 32 -24.85 35.30 -30.44
N THR A 33 -25.68 34.87 -31.39
CA THR A 33 -25.89 35.58 -32.66
C THR A 33 -26.28 37.05 -32.45
N LYS A 34 -27.12 37.33 -31.45
CA LYS A 34 -27.54 38.70 -31.11
C LYS A 34 -26.35 39.58 -30.70
N GLU A 35 -25.43 39.05 -29.91
CA GLU A 35 -24.22 39.76 -29.48
C GLU A 35 -23.23 39.96 -30.62
N ILE A 36 -23.07 38.96 -31.50
CA ILE A 36 -22.22 39.08 -32.70
C ILE A 36 -22.77 40.18 -33.63
N VAL A 37 -24.09 40.17 -33.89
CA VAL A 37 -24.76 41.19 -34.71
C VAL A 37 -24.58 42.58 -34.10
N ALA A 38 -24.87 42.74 -32.80
CA ALA A 38 -24.71 44.03 -32.12
C ALA A 38 -23.27 44.56 -32.22
N SER A 39 -22.28 43.70 -31.96
CA SER A 39 -20.85 44.03 -32.07
C SER A 39 -20.44 44.46 -33.48
N ILE A 40 -20.99 43.83 -34.53
CA ILE A 40 -20.70 44.18 -35.93
C ILE A 40 -21.40 45.48 -36.34
N ILE A 41 -22.65 45.69 -35.92
CA ILE A 41 -23.37 46.95 -36.18
C ILE A 41 -22.59 48.13 -35.58
N GLU A 42 -22.11 47.99 -34.35
CA GLU A 42 -21.31 49.01 -33.68
C GLU A 42 -19.95 49.20 -34.36
N LYS A 43 -19.18 48.12 -34.55
CA LYS A 43 -17.82 48.16 -35.11
C LYS A 43 -17.76 48.76 -36.52
N TYR A 44 -18.76 48.47 -37.36
CA TYR A 44 -18.82 48.95 -38.73
C TYR A 44 -19.77 50.15 -38.92
N LYS A 45 -20.31 50.71 -37.83
CA LYS A 45 -21.22 51.87 -37.83
C LYS A 45 -22.41 51.70 -38.80
N LEU A 46 -23.03 50.53 -38.76
CA LEU A 46 -24.18 50.18 -39.60
C LEU A 46 -25.49 50.72 -38.99
N ASN A 47 -26.58 50.67 -39.75
CA ASN A 47 -27.89 51.12 -39.27
C ASN A 47 -28.39 50.22 -38.12
N SER A 48 -28.67 50.82 -36.96
CA SER A 48 -29.15 50.12 -35.76
C SER A 48 -30.67 50.01 -35.66
N HIS A 49 -31.46 50.65 -36.54
CA HIS A 49 -32.93 50.53 -36.53
C HIS A 49 -33.39 49.12 -36.91
N ASP A 50 -32.64 48.46 -37.78
CA ASP A 50 -32.84 47.06 -38.14
C ASP A 50 -31.49 46.33 -38.16
N PRO A 51 -30.99 45.93 -36.97
CA PRO A 51 -29.66 45.35 -36.81
C PRO A 51 -29.47 44.07 -37.64
N TRP A 52 -30.49 43.22 -37.71
CA TRP A 52 -30.39 41.95 -38.43
C TRP A 52 -30.27 42.16 -39.93
N ASN A 53 -31.18 42.93 -40.54
CA ASN A 53 -31.10 43.18 -41.98
C ASN A 53 -29.87 44.00 -42.36
N SER A 54 -29.42 44.91 -41.49
CA SER A 54 -28.20 45.68 -41.72
C SER A 54 -26.95 44.79 -41.70
N PHE A 55 -26.89 43.84 -40.75
CA PHE A 55 -25.85 42.83 -40.67
C PHE A 55 -25.84 41.91 -41.90
N CYS A 56 -26.99 41.35 -42.29
CA CYS A 56 -27.09 40.49 -43.45
C CYS A 56 -26.73 41.22 -44.75
N ASN A 57 -27.22 42.46 -44.95
CA ASN A 57 -26.87 43.28 -46.11
C ASN A 57 -25.38 43.63 -46.16
N PHE A 58 -24.77 43.89 -45.01
CA PHE A 58 -23.33 44.13 -44.90
C PHE A 58 -22.54 42.90 -45.33
N LEU A 59 -22.84 41.71 -44.79
CA LEU A 59 -22.15 40.48 -45.15
C LEU A 59 -22.43 40.06 -46.60
N LYS A 60 -23.63 40.30 -47.14
CA LYS A 60 -23.98 39.97 -48.53
C LYS A 60 -23.05 40.66 -49.54
N ARG A 61 -22.58 41.87 -49.22
CA ARG A 61 -21.62 42.65 -50.04
C ARG A 61 -20.17 42.17 -49.93
N LYS A 62 -19.87 41.21 -49.05
CA LYS A 62 -18.53 40.69 -48.77
C LYS A 62 -18.32 39.33 -49.42
N GLY A 63 -17.10 39.08 -49.92
CA GLY A 63 -16.70 37.76 -50.41
C GLY A 63 -16.53 36.76 -49.26
N LYS A 64 -16.53 35.45 -49.57
CA LYS A 64 -16.39 34.38 -48.55
C LYS A 64 -15.22 34.58 -47.59
N LYS A 65 -14.05 34.97 -48.13
CA LYS A 65 -12.85 35.24 -47.33
C LYS A 65 -13.05 36.42 -46.38
N GLU A 66 -13.60 37.54 -46.87
CA GLU A 66 -13.84 38.73 -46.03
C GLU A 66 -14.88 38.45 -44.93
N ARG A 67 -15.94 37.68 -45.23
CA ARG A 67 -16.92 37.26 -44.22
C ARG A 67 -16.24 36.46 -43.11
N PHE A 68 -15.37 35.53 -43.49
CA PHE A 68 -14.58 34.76 -42.53
C PHE A 68 -13.70 35.68 -41.68
N ASP A 69 -12.93 36.58 -42.29
CA ASP A 69 -12.05 37.51 -41.56
C ASP A 69 -12.82 38.44 -40.59
N ILE A 70 -14.08 38.77 -40.91
CA ILE A 70 -14.96 39.58 -40.04
C ILE A 70 -15.48 38.77 -38.85
N LEU A 71 -15.78 37.48 -39.06
CA LEU A 71 -16.48 36.62 -38.10
C LEU A 71 -15.54 35.77 -37.24
N SER A 72 -14.34 35.44 -37.73
CA SER A 72 -13.35 34.60 -37.03
C SER A 72 -13.03 35.07 -35.61
N PRO A 73 -12.92 36.39 -35.30
CA PRO A 73 -12.58 36.84 -33.97
C PRO A 73 -13.61 36.48 -32.88
N TYR A 74 -14.82 36.07 -33.25
CA TYR A 74 -15.87 35.65 -32.30
C TYR A 74 -15.81 34.16 -31.94
N PHE A 75 -14.98 33.38 -32.64
CA PHE A 75 -14.80 31.94 -32.41
C PHE A 75 -13.37 31.57 -32.01
N GLU A 76 -12.42 32.51 -32.11
CA GLU A 76 -11.03 32.33 -31.68
C GLU A 76 -10.89 32.37 -30.14
N GLY A 77 -10.04 31.50 -29.59
CA GLY A 77 -9.71 31.50 -28.15
C GLY A 77 -10.74 30.83 -27.24
N MET A 78 -11.76 30.18 -27.79
CA MET A 78 -12.74 29.40 -27.02
C MET A 78 -12.11 28.14 -26.41
N ASN A 79 -12.57 27.76 -25.21
CA ASN A 79 -12.13 26.54 -24.52
C ASN A 79 -13.35 25.72 -24.08
N PRO A 80 -13.32 24.37 -24.18
CA PRO A 80 -14.47 23.57 -23.80
C PRO A 80 -14.87 23.75 -22.33
N SER A 81 -16.15 24.05 -22.09
CA SER A 81 -16.73 24.13 -20.76
C SER A 81 -16.84 22.74 -20.10
N PRO A 82 -17.02 22.67 -18.76
CA PRO A 82 -17.32 21.41 -18.07
C PRO A 82 -18.53 20.68 -18.67
N GLY A 83 -19.56 21.41 -19.11
CA GLY A 83 -20.74 20.82 -19.75
C GLY A 83 -20.41 20.07 -21.04
N TYR A 84 -19.53 20.61 -21.89
CA TYR A 84 -19.07 19.90 -23.08
C TYR A 84 -18.30 18.63 -22.74
N LYS A 85 -17.45 18.67 -21.70
CA LYS A 85 -16.71 17.48 -21.24
C LYS A 85 -17.64 16.38 -20.77
N THR A 86 -18.61 16.70 -19.91
CA THR A 86 -19.63 15.75 -19.47
C THR A 86 -20.48 15.23 -20.64
N LEU A 87 -20.83 16.09 -21.60
CA LEU A 87 -21.54 15.66 -22.80
C LEU A 87 -20.72 14.65 -23.63
N ALA A 88 -19.39 14.82 -23.73
CA ALA A 88 -18.54 13.87 -24.43
C ALA A 88 -18.57 12.47 -23.79
N GLU A 89 -18.53 12.40 -22.46
CA GLU A 89 -18.68 11.16 -21.69
C GLU A 89 -20.06 10.52 -21.95
N MET A 90 -21.13 11.32 -21.95
CA MET A 90 -22.48 10.84 -22.26
C MET A 90 -22.59 10.27 -23.68
N ILE A 91 -21.87 10.84 -24.64
CA ILE A 91 -21.82 10.37 -26.03
C ILE A 91 -21.02 9.07 -26.12
N GLU A 92 -19.86 8.99 -25.48
CA GLU A 92 -19.03 7.78 -25.40
C GLU A 92 -19.79 6.62 -24.76
N GLU A 93 -20.57 6.89 -23.72
CA GLU A 93 -21.44 5.90 -23.11
C GLU A 93 -22.67 5.55 -23.95
N GLY A 94 -22.97 6.29 -25.02
CA GLY A 94 -24.03 5.99 -25.98
C GLY A 94 -25.41 6.55 -25.62
N TYR A 95 -25.51 7.56 -24.75
CA TYR A 95 -26.79 8.22 -24.45
C TYR A 95 -27.32 9.05 -25.63
N PHE A 96 -26.42 9.60 -26.46
CA PHE A 96 -26.77 10.38 -27.65
C PHE A 96 -26.07 9.83 -28.89
N LYS A 97 -26.84 9.50 -29.94
CA LYS A 97 -26.33 9.03 -31.24
C LYS A 97 -26.55 10.00 -32.38
N LEU A 98 -27.43 10.98 -32.19
CA LEU A 98 -27.68 12.07 -33.14
C LEU A 98 -27.65 13.39 -32.38
N ILE A 99 -26.68 14.22 -32.73
CA ILE A 99 -26.50 15.55 -32.19
C ILE A 99 -26.70 16.52 -33.35
N LEU A 100 -27.69 17.38 -33.22
CA LEU A 100 -27.94 18.49 -34.14
C LEU A 100 -27.44 19.78 -33.48
N THR A 101 -26.79 20.65 -34.25
CA THR A 101 -26.33 21.93 -33.71
C THR A 101 -26.45 23.05 -34.74
N THR A 102 -26.81 24.23 -34.25
CA THR A 102 -26.76 25.50 -34.98
C THR A 102 -25.47 26.27 -34.69
N ASN A 103 -24.60 25.70 -33.85
CA ASN A 103 -23.38 26.37 -33.43
C ASN A 103 -22.27 26.22 -34.46
N PHE A 104 -21.60 27.33 -34.72
CA PHE A 104 -20.42 27.38 -35.58
C PHE A 104 -19.13 26.96 -34.86
N ASP A 105 -19.12 26.96 -33.52
CA ASP A 105 -17.94 26.61 -32.73
C ASP A 105 -17.60 25.11 -32.81
N TYR A 106 -16.39 24.75 -32.37
CA TYR A 106 -15.84 23.40 -32.48
C TYR A 106 -15.64 22.71 -31.11
N MET A 107 -16.35 23.15 -30.06
CA MET A 107 -16.08 22.73 -28.67
C MET A 107 -16.36 21.25 -28.43
N LEU A 108 -17.45 20.72 -28.99
CA LEU A 108 -17.80 19.31 -28.86
C LEU A 108 -16.75 18.42 -29.53
N GLU A 109 -16.23 18.84 -30.68
CA GLU A 109 -15.21 18.09 -31.39
C GLU A 109 -13.85 18.08 -30.69
N GLU A 110 -13.51 19.10 -29.92
CA GLU A 110 -12.27 19.07 -29.11
C GLU A 110 -12.37 18.06 -27.97
N VAL A 111 -13.46 18.09 -27.20
CA VAL A 111 -13.63 17.16 -26.07
C VAL A 111 -13.76 15.71 -26.51
N LEU A 112 -14.34 15.45 -27.69
CA LEU A 112 -14.42 14.09 -28.23
C LEU A 112 -13.04 13.50 -28.57
N LYS A 113 -12.03 14.32 -28.88
CA LYS A 113 -10.65 13.83 -29.07
C LYS A 113 -10.01 13.32 -27.77
N GLU A 114 -10.53 13.73 -26.62
CA GLU A 114 -10.08 13.28 -25.30
C GLU A 114 -10.72 11.94 -24.89
N THR A 115 -11.74 11.45 -25.63
CA THR A 115 -12.40 10.16 -25.41
C THR A 115 -11.76 9.00 -26.20
N ASN A 116 -12.23 7.76 -26.01
CA ASN A 116 -11.79 6.61 -26.81
C ASN A 116 -12.46 6.52 -28.19
N LEU A 117 -13.38 7.44 -28.50
CA LEU A 117 -14.08 7.48 -29.79
C LEU A 117 -13.14 7.97 -30.89
N VAL A 118 -13.14 7.26 -32.01
CA VAL A 118 -12.28 7.55 -33.17
C VAL A 118 -13.13 8.12 -34.31
N LEU A 119 -12.76 9.31 -34.80
CA LEU A 119 -13.38 9.95 -35.95
C LEU A 119 -13.29 9.05 -37.19
N ASN A 120 -14.40 8.94 -37.93
CA ASN A 120 -14.59 8.05 -39.09
C ASN A 120 -14.62 6.54 -38.77
N ARG A 121 -14.49 6.14 -37.49
CA ARG A 121 -14.71 4.75 -37.05
C ARG A 121 -15.95 4.62 -36.18
N ASP A 122 -16.09 5.52 -35.19
CA ASP A 122 -17.15 5.46 -34.18
C ASP A 122 -18.14 6.63 -34.34
N TYR A 123 -17.65 7.78 -34.81
CA TYR A 123 -18.47 8.97 -35.07
C TYR A 123 -18.02 9.73 -36.32
N PHE A 124 -18.92 10.56 -36.85
CA PHE A 124 -18.57 11.55 -37.88
C PHE A 124 -19.21 12.91 -37.61
N VAL A 125 -18.61 13.94 -38.20
CA VAL A 125 -19.12 15.30 -38.23
C VAL A 125 -19.59 15.61 -39.65
N CYS A 126 -20.81 16.11 -39.76
CA CYS A 126 -21.50 16.42 -41.00
C CYS A 126 -21.85 17.91 -40.99
N ILE A 127 -21.40 18.65 -42.01
CA ILE A 127 -21.60 20.09 -42.09
C ILE A 127 -22.50 20.39 -43.28
N VAL A 128 -23.65 21.02 -43.04
CA VAL A 128 -24.56 21.43 -44.12
C VAL A 128 -23.86 22.44 -45.00
N GLY A 129 -23.91 22.24 -46.33
CA GLY A 129 -23.16 23.02 -47.31
C GLY A 129 -21.74 22.50 -47.60
N GLU A 130 -21.30 21.42 -46.93
CA GLU A 130 -20.05 20.73 -47.23
C GLU A 130 -20.28 19.50 -48.13
N GLY A 131 -19.89 19.60 -49.41
CA GLY A 131 -19.98 18.49 -50.35
C GLY A 131 -21.36 18.35 -51.03
N LYS A 132 -21.74 17.12 -51.39
CA LYS A 132 -23.02 16.81 -52.04
C LYS A 132 -24.06 16.36 -51.01
N GLU A 133 -25.27 16.90 -51.11
CA GLU A 133 -26.37 16.65 -50.17
C GLU A 133 -26.77 15.16 -50.05
N ASP A 134 -26.77 14.41 -51.16
CA ASP A 134 -27.01 12.96 -51.16
C ASP A 134 -26.10 12.19 -50.20
N ILE A 135 -24.84 12.63 -50.05
CA ILE A 135 -23.86 12.00 -49.17
C ILE A 135 -24.17 12.35 -47.71
N LEU A 136 -24.57 13.60 -47.46
CA LEU A 136 -24.99 14.08 -46.15
C LEU A 136 -26.22 13.31 -45.66
N THR A 137 -27.24 13.16 -46.51
CA THR A 137 -28.46 12.40 -46.20
C THR A 137 -28.16 10.93 -45.91
N LYS A 138 -27.31 10.27 -46.72
CA LYS A 138 -26.88 8.89 -46.46
C LYS A 138 -26.16 8.72 -45.13
N LYS A 139 -25.28 9.66 -44.77
CA LYS A 139 -24.61 9.68 -43.48
C LYS A 139 -25.63 9.86 -42.36
N LEU A 140 -26.52 10.85 -42.47
CA LEU A 140 -27.62 11.08 -41.51
C LEU A 140 -28.47 9.84 -41.27
N GLU A 141 -28.73 9.01 -42.29
CA GLU A 141 -29.51 7.78 -42.16
C GLU A 141 -28.73 6.59 -41.55
N ASP A 142 -27.40 6.67 -41.46
CA ASP A 142 -26.57 5.62 -40.87
C ASP A 142 -26.66 5.61 -39.33
N GLY A 143 -27.64 4.86 -38.82
CA GLY A 143 -27.85 4.68 -37.38
C GLY A 143 -26.78 3.86 -36.65
N SER A 144 -25.77 3.31 -37.34
CA SER A 144 -24.68 2.56 -36.71
C SER A 144 -23.63 3.47 -36.07
N MET A 145 -23.47 4.69 -36.60
CA MET A 145 -22.50 5.68 -36.18
C MET A 145 -23.11 6.73 -35.24
N ILE A 146 -22.25 7.40 -34.46
CA ILE A 146 -22.62 8.66 -33.78
C ILE A 146 -22.51 9.80 -34.80
N ARG A 147 -23.57 10.61 -34.89
CA ARG A 147 -23.76 11.59 -35.95
C ARG A 147 -23.84 12.98 -35.34
N ILE A 148 -22.86 13.82 -35.66
CA ILE A 148 -22.86 15.23 -35.25
C ILE A 148 -23.12 16.06 -36.50
N VAL A 149 -24.23 16.80 -36.51
CA VAL A 149 -24.70 17.51 -37.71
C VAL A 149 -24.79 18.99 -37.43
N LYS A 150 -23.96 19.77 -38.14
CA LYS A 150 -23.92 21.22 -38.06
C LYS A 150 -24.82 21.82 -39.14
N LEU A 151 -26.00 22.26 -38.72
CA LEU A 151 -27.07 22.71 -39.59
C LEU A 151 -26.78 24.05 -40.25
N HIS A 152 -26.09 24.94 -39.54
CA HIS A 152 -25.78 26.28 -40.04
C HIS A 152 -24.35 26.42 -40.52
N GLY A 153 -23.64 25.32 -40.77
CA GLY A 153 -22.24 25.37 -41.19
C GLY A 153 -21.26 25.31 -40.01
N ASP A 154 -20.01 25.65 -40.28
CA ASP A 154 -18.91 25.44 -39.35
C ASP A 154 -17.79 26.48 -39.54
N TYR A 155 -17.27 26.96 -38.41
CA TYR A 155 -16.16 27.90 -38.39
C TYR A 155 -14.88 27.31 -39.00
N LYS A 156 -14.49 26.08 -38.65
CA LYS A 156 -13.25 25.46 -39.13
C LYS A 156 -13.31 25.15 -40.64
N SER A 157 -14.46 24.70 -41.14
CA SER A 157 -14.67 24.47 -42.58
C SER A 157 -14.94 25.77 -43.37
N ARG A 158 -14.97 26.94 -42.71
CA ARG A 158 -15.23 28.26 -43.32
C ARG A 158 -16.57 28.35 -44.05
N ILE A 159 -17.55 27.58 -43.60
CA ILE A 159 -18.91 27.58 -44.12
C ILE A 159 -19.74 28.36 -43.12
N LEU A 160 -19.93 29.65 -43.39
CA LEU A 160 -20.60 30.59 -42.49
C LEU A 160 -21.79 31.26 -43.21
N PRO A 161 -22.88 30.52 -43.46
CA PRO A 161 -24.12 31.08 -44.01
C PRO A 161 -24.74 32.02 -42.97
N PHE A 162 -24.62 33.32 -43.18
CA PHE A 162 -25.22 34.36 -42.33
C PHE A 162 -26.18 35.27 -43.11
N THR A 163 -26.37 35.01 -44.41
CA THR A 163 -27.34 35.73 -45.22
C THR A 163 -28.68 35.01 -45.23
N GLU A 164 -29.78 35.77 -45.33
CA GLU A 164 -31.13 35.22 -45.31
C GLU A 164 -31.38 34.18 -46.43
N GLU A 165 -30.71 34.32 -47.58
CA GLU A 165 -30.82 33.34 -48.66
C GLU A 165 -30.12 32.02 -48.33
N GLU A 166 -29.03 32.06 -47.58
CA GLU A 166 -28.19 30.91 -47.24
C GLU A 166 -28.68 30.18 -45.98
N THR A 167 -29.26 30.87 -44.99
CA THR A 167 -29.75 30.25 -43.75
C THR A 167 -31.20 29.76 -43.82
N PHE A 168 -32.07 30.35 -44.65
CA PHE A 168 -33.52 30.06 -44.58
C PHE A 168 -34.01 28.93 -45.50
N ARG A 169 -33.11 28.23 -46.21
CA ARG A 169 -33.46 27.16 -47.16
C ARG A 169 -32.51 25.97 -47.09
N PHE A 170 -32.94 24.91 -46.42
CA PHE A 170 -32.39 23.57 -46.66
C PHE A 170 -32.92 23.01 -47.98
N GLU A 171 -32.15 22.12 -48.61
CA GLU A 171 -32.66 21.36 -49.74
C GLU A 171 -33.80 20.43 -49.28
N LYS A 172 -34.76 20.20 -50.18
CA LYS A 172 -36.00 19.49 -49.86
C LYS A 172 -35.74 18.08 -49.27
N GLU A 173 -34.73 17.39 -49.79
CA GLU A 173 -34.35 16.04 -49.36
C GLU A 173 -33.79 16.02 -47.94
N LEU A 174 -32.93 16.98 -47.58
CA LEU A 174 -32.43 17.14 -46.21
C LEU A 174 -33.57 17.54 -45.26
N GLU A 175 -34.44 18.47 -45.66
CA GLU A 175 -35.59 18.88 -44.85
C GLU A 175 -36.49 17.68 -44.53
N GLU A 176 -36.83 16.85 -45.53
CA GLU A 176 -37.64 15.64 -45.36
C GLU A 176 -36.93 14.60 -44.47
N CYS A 177 -35.62 14.40 -44.65
CA CYS A 177 -34.81 13.51 -43.82
C CYS A 177 -34.81 13.94 -42.34
N LEU A 178 -34.52 15.22 -42.07
CA LEU A 178 -34.54 15.76 -40.71
C LEU A 178 -35.94 15.69 -40.10
N LYS A 179 -37.00 15.98 -40.87
CA LYS A 179 -38.40 15.90 -40.41
C LYS A 179 -38.84 14.48 -40.06
N LYS A 180 -38.24 13.47 -40.69
CA LYS A 180 -38.43 12.07 -40.34
C LYS A 180 -37.68 11.71 -39.05
N LEU A 181 -36.42 12.15 -38.92
CA LEU A 181 -35.60 11.89 -37.72
C LEU A 181 -36.15 12.57 -36.47
N THR A 182 -36.64 13.81 -36.59
CA THR A 182 -37.17 14.62 -35.48
C THR A 182 -38.50 14.10 -34.91
N LYS A 183 -39.04 12.98 -35.42
CA LYS A 183 -40.12 12.22 -34.76
C LYS A 183 -39.66 11.58 -33.44
N GLU A 184 -38.37 11.24 -33.31
CA GLU A 184 -37.79 10.75 -32.05
C GLU A 184 -37.78 11.84 -30.97
N GLY A 185 -37.56 11.46 -29.71
CA GLY A 185 -37.51 12.41 -28.60
C GLY A 185 -36.37 13.42 -28.78
N ILE A 186 -36.61 14.70 -28.45
CA ILE A 186 -35.61 15.77 -28.66
C ILE A 186 -35.38 16.54 -27.37
N ILE A 187 -34.12 16.84 -27.07
CA ILE A 187 -33.72 17.71 -25.96
C ILE A 187 -33.03 18.94 -26.53
N PHE A 188 -33.66 20.11 -26.40
CA PHE A 188 -33.07 21.39 -26.77
C PHE A 188 -32.29 21.97 -25.59
N VAL A 189 -31.02 22.28 -25.81
CA VAL A 189 -30.13 22.88 -24.81
C VAL A 189 -29.52 24.15 -25.37
N GLY A 190 -29.81 25.29 -24.73
CA GLY A 190 -29.24 26.59 -25.12
C GLY A 190 -29.71 27.12 -26.48
N TYR A 191 -30.80 26.58 -27.03
CA TYR A 191 -31.38 27.02 -28.29
C TYR A 191 -32.42 28.14 -28.08
N SER A 192 -32.45 29.13 -28.98
CA SER A 192 -33.32 30.30 -28.90
C SER A 192 -34.72 30.05 -29.47
N GLY A 193 -34.83 29.13 -30.44
CA GLY A 193 -36.10 28.83 -31.09
C GLY A 193 -36.50 29.78 -32.22
N MET A 194 -35.56 30.54 -32.78
CA MET A 194 -35.85 31.60 -33.75
C MET A 194 -35.61 31.20 -35.22
N ASP A 195 -34.90 30.10 -35.46
CA ASP A 195 -34.43 29.72 -36.80
C ASP A 195 -35.52 28.98 -37.60
N ARG A 196 -36.11 29.68 -38.59
CA ARG A 196 -37.29 29.21 -39.35
C ARG A 196 -37.03 27.97 -40.19
N ASP A 197 -35.82 27.82 -40.70
CA ASP A 197 -35.34 26.64 -41.41
C ASP A 197 -35.34 25.41 -40.50
N VAL A 198 -34.81 25.53 -39.28
CA VAL A 198 -34.86 24.47 -38.27
C VAL A 198 -36.30 24.11 -37.91
N LEU A 199 -37.18 25.12 -37.75
CA LEU A 199 -38.59 24.91 -37.43
C LEU A 199 -39.32 24.06 -38.49
N LYS A 200 -39.01 24.23 -39.77
CA LYS A 200 -39.60 23.42 -40.87
C LYS A 200 -39.17 21.96 -40.81
N CYS A 201 -37.97 21.70 -40.31
CA CYS A 201 -37.43 20.37 -40.08
C CYS A 201 -37.98 19.67 -38.83
N LEU A 202 -38.74 20.36 -37.97
CA LEU A 202 -39.34 19.73 -36.80
C LEU A 202 -40.65 19.03 -37.17
N SER A 203 -40.73 17.74 -36.81
CA SER A 203 -41.98 16.98 -36.91
C SER A 203 -43.01 17.49 -35.90
N GLN A 204 -44.24 17.70 -36.36
CA GLN A 204 -45.37 18.12 -35.52
C GLN A 204 -45.87 16.98 -34.61
N GLU A 205 -45.56 15.74 -34.97
CA GLU A 205 -45.91 14.53 -34.23
C GLU A 205 -44.64 13.77 -33.84
N GLY A 206 -44.70 12.99 -32.77
CA GLY A 206 -43.56 12.20 -32.31
C GLY A 206 -43.51 12.05 -30.81
N GLU A 207 -42.33 11.67 -30.31
CA GLU A 207 -42.09 11.44 -28.88
C GLU A 207 -41.98 12.73 -28.07
N SER A 208 -41.57 12.70 -26.80
CA SER A 208 -41.48 13.93 -26.01
C SER A 208 -40.39 14.89 -26.48
N VAL A 209 -40.67 16.19 -26.42
CA VAL A 209 -39.69 17.27 -26.57
C VAL A 209 -39.38 17.84 -25.20
N TRP A 210 -38.11 18.16 -24.96
CA TRP A 210 -37.62 18.74 -23.72
C TRP A 210 -36.90 20.03 -24.02
N TRP A 211 -37.09 21.02 -23.14
CA TRP A 211 -36.54 22.34 -23.36
C TRP A 211 -35.76 22.82 -22.13
N VAL A 212 -34.46 23.04 -22.34
CA VAL A 212 -33.49 23.42 -21.30
C VAL A 212 -32.98 24.82 -21.59
N ASN A 213 -33.35 25.76 -20.73
CA ASN A 213 -32.98 27.17 -20.88
C ASN A 213 -32.88 27.83 -19.50
N PRO A 214 -31.90 28.71 -19.22
CA PRO A 214 -31.81 29.40 -17.94
C PRO A 214 -33.09 30.16 -17.56
N ARG A 215 -33.78 30.72 -18.56
CA ARG A 215 -35.03 31.47 -18.39
C ARG A 215 -36.24 30.56 -18.49
N LYS A 216 -37.27 30.88 -17.72
CA LYS A 216 -38.53 30.15 -17.72
C LYS A 216 -39.33 30.47 -18.98
N VAL A 217 -39.87 29.45 -19.63
CA VAL A 217 -40.74 29.62 -20.80
C VAL A 217 -42.12 30.09 -20.36
N THR A 218 -42.65 31.12 -21.02
CA THR A 218 -44.04 31.58 -20.87
C THR A 218 -44.71 31.75 -22.23
N ALA A 219 -46.03 31.57 -22.27
CA ALA A 219 -46.85 31.82 -23.46
C ALA A 219 -47.33 33.28 -23.57
N ASP A 220 -47.15 34.07 -22.50
CA ASP A 220 -47.55 35.48 -22.47
C ASP A 220 -46.36 36.37 -22.82
N ILE A 221 -46.38 36.92 -24.03
CA ILE A 221 -45.35 37.83 -24.55
C ILE A 221 -45.19 39.05 -23.65
N THR A 222 -46.28 39.57 -23.06
CA THR A 222 -46.21 40.75 -22.20
C THR A 222 -45.54 40.46 -20.87
N ILE A 223 -45.65 39.23 -20.36
CA ILE A 223 -44.93 38.79 -19.16
C ILE A 223 -43.45 38.58 -19.48
N ALA A 224 -43.14 37.93 -20.62
CA ALA A 224 -41.77 37.74 -21.09
C ALA A 224 -41.03 39.06 -21.32
N GLU A 225 -41.72 40.09 -21.81
CA GLU A 225 -41.12 41.43 -22.04
C GLU A 225 -40.90 42.21 -20.74
N LYS A 226 -41.72 41.98 -19.70
CA LYS A 226 -41.65 42.69 -18.42
C LYS A 226 -40.73 42.03 -17.39
N ASN A 227 -40.53 40.71 -17.49
CA ASN A 227 -39.76 39.95 -16.50
C ASN A 227 -38.49 39.37 -17.13
N SER A 228 -37.32 39.78 -16.66
CA SER A 228 -36.02 39.35 -17.19
C SER A 228 -35.77 37.84 -17.08
N ASP A 229 -36.47 37.17 -16.16
CA ASP A 229 -36.32 35.74 -15.88
C ASP A 229 -37.21 34.84 -16.74
N GLU A 230 -38.16 35.43 -17.48
CA GLU A 230 -39.05 34.70 -18.39
C GLU A 230 -38.72 35.03 -19.86
N TYR A 231 -39.03 34.10 -20.76
CA TYR A 231 -38.92 34.35 -22.20
C TYR A 231 -40.04 33.63 -22.97
N SER A 232 -40.48 34.24 -24.07
CA SER A 232 -41.50 33.67 -24.95
C SER A 232 -40.85 32.80 -26.01
N LEU A 233 -41.33 31.57 -26.16
CA LEU A 233 -41.00 30.73 -27.31
C LEU A 233 -41.70 31.22 -28.57
N ASN A 234 -41.14 30.85 -29.72
CA ASN A 234 -41.85 30.97 -30.99
C ASN A 234 -43.14 30.12 -30.96
N GLU A 235 -44.25 30.67 -31.48
CA GLU A 235 -45.55 29.99 -31.51
C GLU A 235 -45.49 28.60 -32.16
N ASP A 236 -44.70 28.43 -33.22
CA ASP A 236 -44.58 27.15 -33.92
C ASP A 236 -43.92 26.08 -33.04
N ILE A 237 -42.94 26.46 -32.21
CA ILE A 237 -42.33 25.54 -31.22
C ILE A 237 -43.35 25.19 -30.15
N TYR A 238 -44.11 26.17 -29.67
CA TYR A 238 -45.13 25.92 -28.67
C TYR A 238 -46.20 24.97 -29.19
N ARG A 239 -46.58 25.09 -30.48
CA ARG A 239 -47.46 24.11 -31.15
C ARG A 239 -46.85 22.72 -31.20
N VAL A 240 -45.58 22.58 -31.56
CA VAL A 240 -44.87 21.27 -31.51
C VAL A 240 -44.90 20.68 -30.10
N LEU A 241 -44.63 21.48 -29.07
CA LEU A 241 -44.69 21.05 -27.68
C LEU A 241 -46.09 20.58 -27.28
N ILE A 242 -47.15 21.30 -27.66
CA ILE A 242 -48.54 20.90 -27.39
C ILE A 242 -48.88 19.59 -28.13
N ASN A 243 -48.63 19.53 -29.43
CA ASN A 243 -48.96 18.38 -30.28
C ASN A 243 -48.26 17.10 -29.79
N ARG A 244 -47.05 17.24 -29.26
CA ARG A 244 -46.24 16.15 -28.69
C ARG A 244 -46.43 15.97 -27.18
N LYS A 245 -47.50 16.53 -26.59
CA LYS A 245 -47.86 16.43 -25.15
C LYS A 245 -46.70 16.78 -24.20
N SER A 246 -45.89 17.76 -24.60
CA SER A 246 -44.63 18.16 -23.97
C SER A 246 -44.65 19.59 -23.41
N HIS A 247 -45.83 20.21 -23.31
CA HIS A 247 -46.02 21.59 -22.81
C HIS A 247 -45.67 21.79 -21.32
N GLY A 248 -45.21 20.75 -20.60
CA GLY A 248 -44.66 20.84 -19.25
C GLY A 248 -43.17 20.50 -19.14
N ASN A 249 -42.52 20.12 -20.24
CA ASN A 249 -41.16 19.55 -20.24
C ASN A 249 -40.05 20.61 -20.23
N PHE A 250 -40.11 21.51 -19.25
CA PHE A 250 -39.16 22.61 -19.10
C PHE A 250 -38.19 22.36 -17.95
N ILE A 251 -36.90 22.61 -18.20
CA ILE A 251 -35.84 22.64 -17.19
C ILE A 251 -35.22 24.03 -17.24
N TRP A 252 -35.32 24.77 -16.14
CA TRP A 252 -34.98 26.19 -16.06
C TRP A 252 -34.30 26.57 -14.74
N GLY A 253 -33.88 27.83 -14.61
CA GLY A 253 -33.09 28.32 -13.47
C GLY A 253 -31.64 27.82 -13.54
N GLU A 254 -31.05 27.49 -12.38
CA GLU A 254 -29.68 26.94 -12.33
C GLU A 254 -29.53 25.67 -13.17
N HIS A 255 -30.48 24.73 -13.07
CA HIS A 255 -30.47 23.50 -13.87
C HIS A 255 -30.78 23.73 -15.36
N GLY A 256 -31.21 24.93 -15.75
CA GLY A 256 -31.42 25.33 -17.13
C GLY A 256 -30.15 25.82 -17.84
N LYS A 257 -29.06 26.07 -17.10
CA LYS A 257 -27.75 26.38 -17.66
C LYS A 257 -27.11 25.10 -18.20
N SER A 258 -26.54 25.17 -19.40
CA SER A 258 -26.04 24.00 -20.14
C SER A 258 -25.04 23.15 -19.33
N ASP A 259 -24.06 23.78 -18.67
CA ASP A 259 -23.08 23.06 -17.85
C ASP A 259 -23.73 22.30 -16.69
N ALA A 260 -24.52 23.02 -15.88
CA ALA A 260 -25.22 22.45 -14.73
C ALA A 260 -26.24 21.37 -15.15
N PHE A 261 -26.87 21.53 -16.32
CA PHE A 261 -27.77 20.53 -16.88
C PHE A 261 -27.04 19.22 -17.18
N PHE A 262 -25.95 19.27 -17.97
CA PHE A 262 -25.22 18.06 -18.37
C PHE A 262 -24.62 17.34 -17.16
N GLU A 263 -24.04 18.08 -16.21
CA GLU A 263 -23.52 17.51 -14.97
C GLU A 263 -24.61 16.79 -14.17
N LYS A 264 -25.74 17.47 -13.91
CA LYS A 264 -26.81 16.92 -13.06
C LYS A 264 -27.60 15.80 -13.73
N ILE A 265 -27.77 15.84 -15.06
CA ILE A 265 -28.44 14.75 -15.77
C ILE A 265 -27.53 13.52 -15.84
N TYR A 266 -26.22 13.70 -16.07
CA TYR A 266 -25.25 12.62 -16.12
C TYR A 266 -25.11 11.89 -14.77
N GLU A 267 -25.04 12.66 -13.68
CA GLU A 267 -25.08 12.16 -12.30
C GLU A 267 -26.30 11.23 -12.08
N LYS A 268 -27.47 11.63 -12.58
CA LYS A 268 -28.70 10.84 -12.42
C LYS A 268 -28.79 9.63 -13.34
N ILE A 269 -28.13 9.61 -14.51
CA ILE A 269 -28.29 8.52 -15.51
C ILE A 269 -27.20 7.44 -15.46
N SER A 270 -26.01 7.74 -14.95
CA SER A 270 -24.91 6.77 -14.85
C SER A 270 -25.36 5.51 -14.08
N VAL A 271 -25.28 4.35 -14.75
CA VAL A 271 -25.74 3.06 -14.18
C VAL A 271 -24.63 2.52 -13.30
N ARG A 272 -24.86 2.53 -11.99
CA ARG A 272 -23.93 1.99 -10.99
C ARG A 272 -24.39 0.63 -10.52
N ASP A 273 -24.30 -0.36 -11.41
CA ASP A 273 -24.68 -1.74 -11.14
C ASP A 273 -23.47 -2.66 -10.89
N ILE A 274 -23.74 -3.91 -10.48
CA ILE A 274 -22.71 -4.88 -10.11
C ILE A 274 -21.82 -5.30 -11.29
N ASN A 275 -22.33 -5.27 -12.52
CA ASN A 275 -21.54 -5.62 -13.69
C ASN A 275 -20.58 -4.49 -14.03
N SER A 276 -21.07 -3.25 -14.09
CA SER A 276 -20.23 -2.05 -14.30
C SER A 276 -19.19 -1.85 -13.20
N PHE A 277 -19.51 -2.23 -11.95
CA PHE A 277 -18.53 -2.28 -10.87
C PHE A 277 -17.44 -3.32 -11.12
N CYS A 278 -17.81 -4.56 -11.46
CA CYS A 278 -16.84 -5.64 -11.66
C CYS A 278 -15.93 -5.40 -12.88
N ASP A 279 -16.47 -4.79 -13.94
CA ASP A 279 -15.75 -4.54 -15.18
C ASP A 279 -14.58 -3.54 -15.00
N GLN A 280 -14.60 -2.69 -13.96
CA GLN A 280 -13.52 -1.75 -13.65
C GLN A 280 -12.20 -2.43 -13.24
N PHE A 281 -12.22 -3.67 -12.75
CA PHE A 281 -11.07 -4.29 -12.09
C PHE A 281 -10.37 -5.39 -12.90
N LYS A 282 -10.81 -5.67 -14.14
CA LYS A 282 -10.21 -6.67 -15.08
C LYS A 282 -9.91 -8.05 -14.47
N PHE A 283 -10.65 -8.46 -13.44
CA PHE A 283 -10.41 -9.69 -12.67
C PHE A 283 -11.69 -10.38 -12.18
N GLY A 284 -11.78 -11.70 -12.39
CA GLY A 284 -12.80 -12.54 -11.75
C GLY A 284 -14.21 -12.38 -12.33
N GLU A 285 -14.33 -12.22 -13.66
CA GLU A 285 -15.56 -11.90 -14.41
C GLU A 285 -16.81 -12.70 -14.03
N THR A 286 -16.70 -13.87 -13.39
CA THR A 286 -17.86 -14.68 -12.97
C THR A 286 -18.10 -14.72 -11.46
N ARG A 287 -17.07 -14.54 -10.61
CA ARG A 287 -17.17 -14.78 -9.16
C ARG A 287 -17.83 -13.62 -8.42
N TYR A 288 -17.42 -12.38 -8.71
CA TYR A 288 -17.90 -11.21 -7.98
C TYR A 288 -19.21 -10.65 -8.53
N ARG A 289 -19.62 -11.01 -9.74
CA ARG A 289 -20.90 -10.58 -10.31
C ARG A 289 -22.12 -11.06 -9.51
N LYS A 290 -21.97 -12.16 -8.76
CA LYS A 290 -22.99 -12.70 -7.85
C LYS A 290 -22.77 -12.25 -6.40
N MET A 291 -21.82 -11.33 -6.14
CA MET A 291 -21.39 -11.10 -4.76
C MET A 291 -22.49 -10.49 -3.90
N LYS A 292 -23.34 -9.62 -4.46
CA LYS A 292 -24.46 -9.02 -3.74
C LYS A 292 -25.53 -10.03 -3.39
N ASP A 293 -25.81 -10.98 -4.29
CA ASP A 293 -26.82 -12.02 -4.06
C ASP A 293 -26.38 -13.02 -2.98
N LEU A 294 -25.08 -13.25 -2.86
CA LEU A 294 -24.46 -14.20 -1.94
C LEU A 294 -24.03 -13.56 -0.60
N PHE A 295 -23.98 -12.23 -0.50
CA PHE A 295 -23.42 -11.54 0.66
C PHE A 295 -24.36 -11.52 1.85
N GLU A 296 -23.91 -12.10 2.96
CA GLU A 296 -24.46 -11.84 4.30
C GLU A 296 -23.46 -10.97 5.07
N PRO A 297 -23.86 -9.76 5.52
CA PRO A 297 -22.95 -8.87 6.22
C PRO A 297 -22.54 -9.45 7.59
N PRO A 298 -21.27 -9.34 8.00
CA PRO A 298 -20.87 -9.67 9.37
C PRO A 298 -21.49 -8.67 10.37
N TYR A 299 -21.55 -9.02 11.65
CA TYR A 299 -22.10 -8.11 12.68
C TYR A 299 -21.38 -6.76 12.74
N GLN A 300 -20.10 -6.74 12.41
CA GLN A 300 -19.26 -5.55 12.39
C GLN A 300 -19.49 -4.63 11.16
N TYR A 301 -20.34 -5.00 10.20
CA TYR A 301 -20.45 -4.29 8.91
C TYR A 301 -20.89 -2.82 9.05
N GLU A 302 -21.86 -2.54 9.92
CA GLU A 302 -22.31 -1.15 10.16
C GLU A 302 -21.25 -0.34 10.93
N GLU A 303 -20.48 -0.97 11.81
CA GLU A 303 -19.34 -0.34 12.47
C GLU A 303 -18.25 0.04 11.45
N MET A 304 -17.99 -0.83 10.46
CA MET A 304 -17.05 -0.57 9.37
C MET A 304 -17.46 0.66 8.56
N LYS A 305 -18.74 0.79 8.19
CA LYS A 305 -19.28 1.98 7.49
C LYS A 305 -19.08 3.24 8.32
N ARG A 306 -19.45 3.19 9.61
CA ARG A 306 -19.30 4.31 10.54
C ARG A 306 -17.84 4.77 10.63
N LYS A 307 -16.92 3.82 10.86
CA LYS A 307 -15.47 4.10 10.99
C LYS A 307 -14.86 4.63 9.70
N LEU A 308 -15.23 4.09 8.53
CA LEU A 308 -14.75 4.60 7.25
C LEU A 308 -15.19 6.05 7.01
N ASN A 309 -16.45 6.38 7.33
CA ASN A 309 -16.96 7.74 7.21
C ASN A 309 -16.30 8.72 8.18
N GLU A 310 -16.06 8.28 9.43
CA GLU A 310 -15.44 9.07 10.51
C GLU A 310 -13.94 9.31 10.28
N TYR A 311 -13.19 8.26 9.99
CA TYR A 311 -11.73 8.30 9.93
C TYR A 311 -11.16 8.39 8.52
N LYS A 312 -11.98 8.32 7.46
CA LYS A 312 -11.57 8.22 6.04
C LYS A 312 -10.69 7.03 5.69
N VAL A 313 -10.20 6.28 6.68
CA VAL A 313 -9.43 5.06 6.54
C VAL A 313 -10.16 3.97 7.34
N LEU A 314 -10.21 2.75 6.82
CA LEU A 314 -10.70 1.58 7.52
C LEU A 314 -9.70 0.44 7.38
N LEU A 315 -9.27 -0.15 8.49
CA LEU A 315 -8.41 -1.33 8.50
C LEU A 315 -9.22 -2.56 8.95
N ILE A 316 -9.49 -3.47 8.02
CA ILE A 316 -10.20 -4.73 8.30
C ILE A 316 -9.16 -5.83 8.56
N LEU A 317 -9.05 -6.24 9.82
CA LEU A 317 -8.15 -7.32 10.26
C LEU A 317 -8.91 -8.64 10.44
N GLY A 318 -8.17 -9.74 10.52
CA GLY A 318 -8.74 -11.07 10.80
C GLY A 318 -7.91 -12.20 10.24
N GLU A 319 -8.20 -13.43 10.65
CA GLU A 319 -7.59 -14.64 10.11
C GLU A 319 -7.96 -14.89 8.63
N PRO A 320 -7.20 -15.72 7.89
CA PRO A 320 -7.62 -16.21 6.58
C PRO A 320 -9.03 -16.82 6.62
N HIS A 321 -9.75 -16.78 5.48
CA HIS A 321 -11.07 -17.42 5.28
C HIS A 321 -12.28 -16.75 5.96
N LEU A 322 -12.08 -15.70 6.77
CA LEU A 322 -13.18 -14.95 7.41
C LEU A 322 -13.95 -13.98 6.51
N GLY A 323 -13.66 -13.94 5.20
CA GLY A 323 -14.42 -13.11 4.25
C GLY A 323 -14.02 -11.63 4.20
N LYS A 324 -12.81 -11.25 4.66
CA LYS A 324 -12.30 -9.86 4.61
C LYS A 324 -12.42 -9.23 3.22
N THR A 325 -11.85 -9.85 2.18
CA THR A 325 -11.92 -9.36 0.80
C THR A 325 -13.36 -9.20 0.33
N TYR A 326 -14.20 -10.20 0.64
CA TYR A 326 -15.59 -10.21 0.23
C TYR A 326 -16.40 -9.09 0.91
N THR A 327 -16.11 -8.83 2.19
CA THR A 327 -16.70 -7.74 2.96
C THR A 327 -16.25 -6.38 2.46
N ALA A 328 -14.93 -6.20 2.21
CA ALA A 328 -14.36 -4.97 1.67
C ALA A 328 -14.90 -4.64 0.27
N LEU A 329 -15.06 -5.63 -0.61
CA LEU A 329 -15.64 -5.42 -1.95
C LEU A 329 -17.13 -5.05 -1.89
N ASN A 330 -17.90 -5.64 -0.98
CA ASN A 330 -19.30 -5.24 -0.77
C ASN A 330 -19.40 -3.81 -0.21
N LEU A 331 -18.50 -3.43 0.69
CA LEU A 331 -18.41 -2.08 1.21
C LEU A 331 -18.04 -1.10 0.09
N LEU A 332 -17.02 -1.41 -0.71
CA LEU A 332 -16.61 -0.62 -1.87
C LEU A 332 -17.75 -0.45 -2.88
N TYR A 333 -18.54 -1.51 -3.13
CA TYR A 333 -19.72 -1.44 -3.99
C TYR A 333 -20.83 -0.53 -3.42
N ASP A 334 -21.07 -0.57 -2.10
CA ASP A 334 -22.07 0.31 -1.48
C ASP A 334 -21.71 1.80 -1.74
N TYR A 335 -20.44 2.19 -1.58
CA TYR A 335 -19.99 3.55 -1.92
C TYR A 335 -19.98 3.85 -3.43
N TYR A 336 -19.70 2.84 -4.27
CA TYR A 336 -19.87 3.00 -5.71
C TYR A 336 -21.31 3.37 -6.04
N VAL A 337 -22.31 2.68 -5.48
CA VAL A 337 -23.73 3.01 -5.69
C VAL A 337 -24.09 4.41 -5.17
N GLU A 338 -23.45 4.87 -4.09
CA GLU A 338 -23.71 6.17 -3.47
C GLU A 338 -23.16 7.39 -4.23
N GLY A 339 -22.32 7.22 -5.26
CA GLY A 339 -21.79 8.37 -6.01
C GLY A 339 -20.26 8.45 -6.10
N PHE A 340 -19.53 7.63 -5.35
CA PHE A 340 -18.07 7.66 -5.35
C PHE A 340 -17.45 6.97 -6.56
N THR A 341 -16.30 7.48 -7.00
CA THR A 341 -15.38 6.72 -7.86
C THR A 341 -14.69 5.66 -7.01
N VAL A 342 -14.37 4.51 -7.60
CA VAL A 342 -13.78 3.40 -6.84
C VAL A 342 -12.53 2.86 -7.52
N ASP A 343 -11.57 2.41 -6.72
CA ASP A 343 -10.38 1.72 -7.18
C ASP A 343 -10.07 0.55 -6.26
N PHE A 344 -9.68 -0.58 -6.85
CA PHE A 344 -9.33 -1.79 -6.14
C PHE A 344 -7.95 -2.26 -6.57
N ARG A 345 -7.04 -2.34 -5.60
CA ARG A 345 -5.69 -2.87 -5.74
C ARG A 345 -5.61 -4.23 -5.05
N SER A 346 -5.55 -5.29 -5.86
CA SER A 346 -5.45 -6.67 -5.37
C SER A 346 -4.06 -6.98 -4.80
N GLU A 347 -3.95 -8.01 -3.94
CA GLU A 347 -2.67 -8.54 -3.43
C GLU A 347 -1.67 -8.96 -4.53
N LEU A 348 -2.13 -9.10 -5.78
CA LEU A 348 -1.28 -9.42 -6.92
C LEU A 348 -0.30 -8.31 -7.25
N TYR A 349 -0.72 -7.05 -7.14
CA TYR A 349 0.10 -5.87 -7.42
C TYR A 349 0.72 -5.33 -6.14
N ARG A 350 1.04 -6.21 -5.18
CA ARG A 350 1.47 -5.79 -3.84
C ARG A 350 2.74 -4.93 -3.89
N ARG A 351 3.67 -5.20 -4.82
CA ARG A 351 4.92 -4.45 -4.89
C ARG A 351 4.69 -3.02 -5.38
N GLU A 352 3.92 -2.90 -6.44
CA GLU A 352 3.46 -1.64 -7.01
C GLU A 352 2.68 -0.87 -5.96
N MET A 353 1.72 -1.52 -5.31
CA MET A 353 0.95 -0.96 -4.21
C MET A 353 1.86 -0.47 -3.09
N GLN A 354 2.79 -1.28 -2.57
CA GLN A 354 3.73 -0.86 -1.53
C GLN A 354 4.58 0.35 -1.97
N GLN A 355 5.02 0.37 -3.23
CA GLN A 355 5.81 1.48 -3.78
C GLN A 355 4.96 2.75 -3.90
N GLU A 356 3.76 2.67 -4.45
CA GLU A 356 2.80 3.77 -4.54
C GLU A 356 2.49 4.31 -3.14
N MET A 357 2.22 3.42 -2.19
CA MET A 357 1.92 3.79 -0.82
C MET A 357 3.09 4.54 -0.15
N MET A 358 4.33 4.20 -0.48
CA MET A 358 5.52 4.80 0.12
C MET A 358 5.95 6.11 -0.55
N TYR A 359 5.80 6.23 -1.87
CA TYR A 359 6.43 7.31 -2.64
C TYR A 359 5.45 8.15 -3.47
N GLN A 360 4.24 7.66 -3.75
CA GLN A 360 3.30 8.27 -4.71
C GLN A 360 1.87 8.33 -4.18
N TRP A 361 1.68 8.33 -2.86
CA TRP A 361 0.36 8.27 -2.25
C TRP A 361 -0.53 9.47 -2.65
N GLU A 362 0.07 10.64 -2.90
CA GLU A 362 -0.65 11.84 -3.32
C GLU A 362 -1.36 11.66 -4.67
N ASP A 363 -0.78 10.87 -5.58
CA ASP A 363 -1.35 10.58 -6.90
C ASP A 363 -2.57 9.63 -6.81
N LEU A 364 -2.65 8.85 -5.73
CA LEU A 364 -3.78 7.95 -5.46
C LEU A 364 -5.01 8.70 -4.94
N LEU A 365 -4.82 9.77 -4.16
CA LEU A 365 -5.90 10.45 -3.45
C LEU A 365 -6.61 11.50 -4.31
N LYS A 366 -7.62 11.06 -5.06
CA LYS A 366 -8.49 11.96 -5.84
C LYS A 366 -9.76 12.33 -5.06
N PRO A 367 -10.34 13.53 -5.26
CA PRO A 367 -11.64 13.88 -4.68
C PRO A 367 -12.71 12.83 -4.99
N ASP A 368 -13.55 12.53 -4.01
CA ASP A 368 -14.73 11.65 -4.16
C ASP A 368 -14.39 10.22 -4.65
N MET A 369 -13.25 9.70 -4.17
CA MET A 369 -12.73 8.37 -4.51
C MET A 369 -12.64 7.46 -3.28
N VAL A 370 -13.02 6.18 -3.43
CA VAL A 370 -12.80 5.12 -2.43
C VAL A 370 -11.82 4.09 -2.97
N ILE A 371 -10.73 3.86 -2.24
CA ILE A 371 -9.64 2.96 -2.65
C ILE A 371 -9.63 1.74 -1.74
N TYR A 372 -9.67 0.54 -2.30
CA TYR A 372 -9.48 -0.69 -1.56
C TYR A 372 -8.10 -1.32 -1.85
N LEU A 373 -7.28 -1.45 -0.81
CA LEU A 373 -5.96 -2.10 -0.84
C LEU A 373 -6.03 -3.48 -0.17
N GLU A 374 -5.91 -4.54 -0.97
CA GLU A 374 -5.95 -5.93 -0.48
C GLU A 374 -4.58 -6.44 -0.04
N ASP A 375 -4.45 -6.69 1.26
CA ASP A 375 -3.27 -7.28 1.90
C ASP A 375 -1.92 -6.65 1.46
N PRO A 376 -1.76 -5.30 1.61
CA PRO A 376 -0.53 -4.60 1.24
C PRO A 376 0.69 -5.10 2.01
N PHE A 377 0.50 -5.67 3.20
CA PHE A 377 1.59 -5.97 4.14
C PHE A 377 2.30 -7.31 3.89
N GLY A 378 1.68 -8.29 3.21
CA GLY A 378 2.37 -9.51 2.78
C GLY A 378 2.17 -10.74 3.65
N LYS A 379 3.08 -11.72 3.55
CA LYS A 379 3.06 -13.02 4.27
C LYS A 379 4.37 -13.39 4.98
N THR A 380 5.43 -12.63 4.78
CA THR A 380 6.78 -12.91 5.28
C THR A 380 7.50 -11.60 5.56
N GLU A 381 8.24 -11.54 6.67
CA GLU A 381 9.17 -10.47 7.03
C GLU A 381 10.02 -10.10 5.81
N SER A 382 9.82 -8.90 5.29
CA SER A 382 10.72 -8.30 4.30
C SER A 382 11.22 -6.98 4.86
N GLU A 383 12.37 -6.51 4.35
CA GLU A 383 13.05 -5.27 4.76
C GLU A 383 12.11 -4.03 4.82
N ASN A 384 10.97 -4.07 4.14
CA ASN A 384 9.96 -3.01 4.13
C ASN A 384 9.10 -2.93 5.40
N VAL A 385 9.03 -3.96 6.25
CA VAL A 385 8.18 -3.95 7.47
C VAL A 385 8.62 -2.84 8.43
N GLN A 386 9.92 -2.63 8.59
CA GLN A 386 10.44 -1.54 9.43
C GLN A 386 10.10 -0.16 8.87
N ILE A 387 10.16 0.00 7.54
CA ILE A 387 9.86 1.28 6.87
C ILE A 387 8.36 1.57 6.92
N PHE A 388 7.52 0.55 6.68
CA PHE A 388 6.07 0.67 6.84
C PHE A 388 5.70 1.03 8.27
N ARG A 389 6.33 0.38 9.27
CA ARG A 389 6.14 0.69 10.69
C ARG A 389 6.48 2.14 11.03
N SER A 390 7.55 2.70 10.46
CA SER A 390 7.91 4.11 10.71
C SER A 390 7.00 5.12 10.01
N GLU A 391 6.40 4.77 8.87
CA GLU A 391 5.63 5.71 8.04
C GLU A 391 4.10 5.56 8.15
N LEU A 392 3.57 4.44 8.68
CA LEU A 392 2.13 4.14 8.69
C LEU A 392 1.28 5.26 9.29
N ARG A 393 1.71 5.84 10.42
CA ARG A 393 0.99 6.97 11.06
C ARG A 393 0.89 8.19 10.14
N ARG A 394 1.98 8.50 9.42
CA ARG A 394 2.02 9.62 8.48
C ARG A 394 1.11 9.38 7.28
N ILE A 395 1.11 8.16 6.75
CA ILE A 395 0.23 7.76 5.65
C ILE A 395 -1.24 7.91 6.06
N ILE A 396 -1.62 7.37 7.22
CA ILE A 396 -2.99 7.46 7.74
C ILE A 396 -3.42 8.93 7.92
N GLN A 397 -2.56 9.76 8.52
CA GLN A 397 -2.84 11.19 8.69
C GLN A 397 -3.05 11.91 7.36
N ARG A 398 -2.28 11.58 6.32
CA ARG A 398 -2.46 12.16 4.99
C ARG A 398 -3.79 11.78 4.36
N ILE A 399 -4.20 10.51 4.48
CA ILE A 399 -5.50 10.06 3.97
C ILE A 399 -6.65 10.76 4.71
N GLN A 400 -6.54 10.88 6.03
CA GLN A 400 -7.52 11.56 6.88
C GLN A 400 -7.77 13.01 6.46
N ASN A 401 -6.74 13.70 5.94
CA ASN A 401 -6.84 15.07 5.48
C ASN A 401 -7.26 15.19 4.00
N SER A 402 -7.58 14.08 3.34
CA SER A 402 -8.01 14.05 1.94
C SER A 402 -9.52 13.94 1.80
N LYS A 403 -10.02 14.21 0.59
CA LYS A 403 -11.43 13.96 0.22
C LYS A 403 -11.68 12.49 -0.16
N SER A 404 -10.65 11.65 -0.19
CA SER A 404 -10.75 10.23 -0.54
C SER A 404 -10.97 9.38 0.70
N MET A 405 -11.46 8.16 0.51
CA MET A 405 -11.58 7.14 1.55
C MET A 405 -10.77 5.90 1.18
N VAL A 406 -10.20 5.21 2.17
CA VAL A 406 -9.29 4.07 1.94
C VAL A 406 -9.67 2.90 2.84
N ILE A 407 -9.88 1.74 2.22
CA ILE A 407 -10.11 0.46 2.88
C ILE A 407 -8.85 -0.37 2.73
N ILE A 408 -8.36 -0.95 3.84
CA ILE A 408 -7.19 -1.83 3.83
C ILE A 408 -7.59 -3.14 4.51
N THR A 409 -7.34 -4.27 3.87
CA THR A 409 -7.48 -5.59 4.51
C THR A 409 -6.12 -6.17 4.85
N SER A 410 -5.97 -6.84 6.00
CA SER A 410 -4.78 -7.66 6.28
C SER A 410 -5.01 -8.74 7.33
N ARG A 411 -4.00 -9.57 7.57
CA ARG A 411 -4.02 -10.61 8.61
C ARG A 411 -3.64 -10.03 9.96
N SER A 412 -4.35 -10.44 11.01
CA SER A 412 -4.14 -9.91 12.36
C SER A 412 -2.71 -10.13 12.87
N ASN A 413 -2.13 -11.31 12.64
CA ASN A 413 -0.77 -11.62 13.08
C ASN A 413 0.29 -10.76 12.36
N ILE A 414 0.11 -10.48 11.07
CA ILE A 414 1.05 -9.68 10.27
C ILE A 414 0.95 -8.20 10.65
N PHE A 415 -0.26 -7.70 10.87
CA PHE A 415 -0.43 -6.32 11.30
C PHE A 415 0.20 -6.07 12.68
N LYS A 416 0.10 -7.03 13.62
CA LYS A 416 0.72 -6.94 14.95
C LYS A 416 2.25 -6.85 14.92
N GLU A 417 2.90 -7.31 13.85
CA GLU A 417 4.34 -7.11 13.65
C GLU A 417 4.68 -5.66 13.22
N ILE A 418 3.71 -4.96 12.62
CA ILE A 418 3.85 -3.60 12.10
C ILE A 418 3.49 -2.57 13.16
N GLY A 419 2.38 -2.74 13.86
CA GLY A 419 1.89 -1.76 14.82
C GLY A 419 0.95 -2.37 15.84
N ASP A 420 0.77 -1.65 16.95
CA ASP A 420 -0.20 -2.02 17.97
C ASP A 420 -1.62 -1.66 17.49
N PRO A 421 -2.55 -2.63 17.35
CA PRO A 421 -3.92 -2.36 16.93
C PRO A 421 -4.64 -1.32 17.79
N ASP A 422 -4.32 -1.23 19.09
CA ASP A 422 -4.98 -0.32 20.02
C ASP A 422 -4.66 1.17 19.72
N GLU A 423 -3.59 1.44 18.96
CA GLU A 423 -3.24 2.79 18.52
C GLU A 423 -4.11 3.31 17.38
N PHE A 424 -4.93 2.45 16.76
CA PHE A 424 -5.65 2.75 15.53
C PHE A 424 -7.17 2.55 15.70
N PRO A 425 -7.94 3.60 16.07
CA PRO A 425 -9.40 3.50 16.28
C PRO A 425 -10.19 3.07 15.03
N MET A 426 -9.61 3.22 13.84
CA MET A 426 -10.19 2.81 12.57
C MET A 426 -10.08 1.32 12.25
N ILE A 427 -9.49 0.51 13.14
CA ILE A 427 -9.41 -0.94 12.98
C ILE A 427 -10.76 -1.59 13.32
N VAL A 428 -11.14 -2.58 12.52
CA VAL A 428 -12.23 -3.52 12.80
C VAL A 428 -11.72 -4.93 12.55
N GLU A 429 -11.84 -5.82 13.53
CA GLU A 429 -11.37 -7.20 13.42
C GLU A 429 -12.54 -8.17 13.17
N LEU A 430 -12.42 -9.00 12.13
CA LEU A 430 -13.28 -10.16 11.92
C LEU A 430 -12.75 -11.34 12.72
N MET A 431 -13.64 -12.01 13.45
CA MET A 431 -13.29 -13.06 14.42
C MET A 431 -14.01 -14.39 14.16
N LYS A 432 -13.37 -15.49 14.55
CA LYS A 432 -13.94 -16.86 14.51
C LYS A 432 -15.01 -17.06 15.59
N HIS A 433 -15.59 -18.26 15.63
CA HIS A 433 -16.42 -18.77 16.75
C HIS A 433 -17.68 -17.93 17.03
N ASP A 434 -18.55 -17.77 16.04
CA ASP A 434 -19.87 -17.14 16.16
C ASP A 434 -19.88 -15.61 16.40
N ILE A 435 -18.71 -14.97 16.53
CA ILE A 435 -18.61 -13.53 16.79
C ILE A 435 -18.96 -12.69 15.55
N SER A 436 -18.42 -13.03 14.38
CA SER A 436 -18.76 -12.32 13.13
C SER A 436 -19.94 -12.96 12.38
N TYR A 437 -20.09 -14.28 12.50
CA TYR A 437 -21.11 -15.09 11.83
C TYR A 437 -21.60 -16.19 12.77
N ASP A 438 -22.73 -15.98 13.43
CA ASP A 438 -23.40 -17.00 14.22
C ASP A 438 -24.03 -18.10 13.34
N LEU A 439 -24.61 -19.10 13.99
CA LEU A 439 -25.27 -20.21 13.31
C LEU A 439 -26.37 -19.75 12.35
N GLU A 440 -27.18 -18.76 12.72
CA GLU A 440 -28.30 -18.27 11.90
C GLU A 440 -27.81 -17.46 10.69
N LYS A 441 -26.76 -16.64 10.83
CA LYS A 441 -26.10 -15.99 9.69
C LYS A 441 -25.53 -17.03 8.72
N ARG A 442 -24.90 -18.09 9.24
CA ARG A 442 -24.38 -19.18 8.38
C ARG A 442 -25.49 -19.90 7.64
N LYS A 443 -26.64 -20.15 8.27
CA LYS A 443 -27.84 -20.65 7.58
C LYS A 443 -28.32 -19.72 6.47
N ARG A 444 -28.36 -18.40 6.71
CA ARG A 444 -28.72 -17.42 5.68
C ARG A 444 -27.72 -17.38 4.52
N ILE A 445 -26.42 -17.57 4.79
CA ILE A 445 -25.43 -17.74 3.72
C ILE A 445 -25.78 -18.96 2.87
N ILE A 446 -26.08 -20.11 3.50
CA ILE A 446 -26.46 -21.33 2.77
C ILE A 446 -27.71 -21.09 1.93
N ASP A 447 -28.73 -20.42 2.47
CA ASP A 447 -29.97 -20.10 1.73
C ASP A 447 -29.69 -19.24 0.48
N LYS A 448 -28.86 -18.20 0.62
CA LYS A 448 -28.44 -17.35 -0.50
C LYS A 448 -27.71 -18.15 -1.56
N TYR A 449 -26.80 -19.03 -1.15
CA TYR A 449 -26.08 -19.91 -2.07
C TYR A 449 -27.03 -20.89 -2.79
N VAL A 450 -27.98 -21.51 -2.10
CA VAL A 450 -29.00 -22.38 -2.74
C VAL A 450 -29.83 -21.60 -3.75
N ALA A 451 -30.30 -20.40 -3.39
CA ALA A 451 -31.10 -19.55 -4.28
C ALA A 451 -30.35 -19.18 -5.56
N VAL A 452 -29.04 -18.90 -5.46
CA VAL A 452 -28.21 -18.46 -6.58
C VAL A 452 -27.71 -19.62 -7.44
N TYR A 453 -27.32 -20.74 -6.84
CA TYR A 453 -26.68 -21.86 -7.55
C TYR A 453 -27.62 -23.01 -7.89
N LYS A 454 -28.78 -23.11 -7.24
CA LYS A 454 -29.81 -24.13 -7.48
C LYS A 454 -29.24 -25.56 -7.58
N PRO A 455 -28.55 -26.06 -6.53
CA PRO A 455 -27.96 -27.41 -6.54
C PRO A 455 -29.03 -28.51 -6.69
N THR A 456 -28.65 -29.66 -7.21
CA THR A 456 -29.54 -30.83 -7.38
C THR A 456 -30.17 -31.29 -6.06
N TRP A 457 -29.45 -31.10 -4.95
CA TRP A 457 -29.89 -31.45 -3.61
C TRP A 457 -30.70 -30.37 -2.89
N THR A 458 -31.22 -29.35 -3.60
CA THR A 458 -32.02 -28.26 -2.99
C THR A 458 -33.18 -28.79 -2.12
N GLU A 459 -33.88 -29.82 -2.58
CA GLU A 459 -34.99 -30.45 -1.85
C GLU A 459 -34.55 -31.31 -0.65
N LEU A 460 -33.25 -31.58 -0.53
CA LEU A 460 -32.66 -32.35 0.57
C LEU A 460 -32.18 -31.46 1.72
N LEU A 461 -32.16 -30.13 1.53
CA LEU A 461 -31.60 -29.16 2.46
C LEU A 461 -32.21 -29.26 3.87
N ASP A 462 -33.52 -29.45 3.93
CA ASP A 462 -34.30 -29.57 5.18
C ASP A 462 -34.57 -31.03 5.59
N LYS A 463 -34.06 -32.02 4.83
CA LYS A 463 -34.20 -33.43 5.21
C LYS A 463 -33.25 -33.76 6.36
N ASN A 464 -33.76 -34.53 7.31
CA ASN A 464 -33.03 -34.93 8.50
C ASN A 464 -32.32 -36.28 8.29
N ILE A 465 -31.04 -36.33 8.67
CA ILE A 465 -30.31 -37.56 8.97
C ILE A 465 -29.92 -37.47 10.45
N ASP A 466 -30.17 -38.53 11.23
CA ASP A 466 -29.80 -38.60 12.64
C ASP A 466 -30.22 -37.37 13.47
N LYS A 467 -31.45 -36.86 13.23
CA LYS A 467 -32.10 -35.72 13.92
C LYS A 467 -31.53 -34.33 13.61
N VAL A 468 -30.64 -34.18 12.63
CA VAL A 468 -30.11 -32.88 12.19
C VAL A 468 -30.39 -32.71 10.70
N SER A 469 -30.90 -31.54 10.29
CA SER A 469 -31.08 -31.25 8.87
C SER A 469 -29.74 -31.00 8.20
N LEU A 470 -29.62 -31.29 6.90
CA LEU A 470 -28.38 -31.01 6.17
C LEU A 470 -27.95 -29.53 6.32
N LYS A 471 -28.90 -28.59 6.27
CA LYS A 471 -28.66 -27.16 6.51
C LYS A 471 -28.05 -26.87 7.87
N GLU A 472 -28.64 -27.44 8.93
CA GLU A 472 -28.15 -27.29 10.30
C GLU A 472 -26.74 -27.89 10.44
N TYR A 473 -26.49 -29.04 9.83
CA TYR A 473 -25.19 -29.70 9.85
C TYR A 473 -24.10 -28.86 9.16
N ILE A 474 -24.36 -28.39 7.93
CA ILE A 474 -23.44 -27.51 7.19
C ILE A 474 -23.12 -26.26 8.04
N ALA A 475 -24.15 -25.63 8.62
CA ALA A 475 -23.98 -24.40 9.40
C ALA A 475 -23.23 -24.62 10.73
N ARG A 476 -23.32 -25.81 11.35
CA ARG A 476 -22.57 -26.14 12.58
C ARG A 476 -21.11 -26.45 12.30
N GLU A 477 -20.85 -27.23 11.26
CA GLU A 477 -19.51 -27.73 10.95
C GLU A 477 -18.65 -26.70 10.20
N LEU A 478 -19.24 -25.94 9.27
CA LEU A 478 -18.52 -24.96 8.44
C LEU A 478 -18.61 -23.56 9.04
N LYS A 479 -17.85 -23.31 10.11
CA LYS A 479 -17.86 -22.04 10.86
C LYS A 479 -17.34 -20.83 10.07
N GLU A 480 -16.59 -21.06 8.99
CA GLU A 480 -15.99 -20.02 8.16
C GLU A 480 -16.79 -19.88 6.84
N PRO A 481 -17.27 -18.68 6.46
CA PRO A 481 -18.04 -18.48 5.23
C PRO A 481 -17.36 -19.03 3.97
N HIS A 482 -16.03 -18.99 3.92
CA HIS A 482 -15.27 -19.55 2.83
C HIS A 482 -15.41 -21.08 2.70
N ASN A 483 -15.52 -21.81 3.82
CA ASN A 483 -15.68 -23.26 3.80
C ASN A 483 -17.07 -23.64 3.27
N ILE A 484 -18.09 -22.82 3.55
CA ILE A 484 -19.43 -22.96 2.94
C ILE A 484 -19.33 -22.81 1.41
N ASN A 485 -18.61 -21.80 0.93
CA ASN A 485 -18.37 -21.63 -0.52
C ASN A 485 -17.71 -22.87 -1.15
N ILE A 486 -16.67 -23.43 -0.51
CA ILE A 486 -15.99 -24.66 -0.97
C ILE A 486 -16.95 -25.85 -1.02
N PHE A 487 -17.80 -26.01 0.00
CA PHE A 487 -18.81 -27.06 0.02
C PHE A 487 -19.75 -26.95 -1.19
N PHE A 488 -20.26 -25.75 -1.49
CA PHE A 488 -21.13 -25.56 -2.66
C PHE A 488 -20.41 -25.89 -3.96
N GLU A 489 -19.16 -25.44 -4.15
CA GLU A 489 -18.36 -25.76 -5.35
C GLU A 489 -18.28 -27.27 -5.62
N LYS A 490 -18.14 -28.07 -4.56
CA LYS A 490 -17.96 -29.53 -4.65
C LYS A 490 -19.26 -30.31 -4.74
N SER A 491 -20.37 -29.74 -4.31
CA SER A 491 -21.61 -30.49 -4.07
C SER A 491 -22.70 -30.25 -5.09
N LEU A 492 -22.60 -29.27 -6.00
CA LEU A 492 -23.72 -28.81 -6.85
C LEU A 492 -24.52 -29.91 -7.57
N LYS A 493 -23.86 -31.03 -7.95
CA LYS A 493 -24.44 -32.14 -8.73
C LYS A 493 -24.60 -33.44 -7.94
N ILE A 494 -24.40 -33.41 -6.62
CA ILE A 494 -24.53 -34.59 -5.78
C ILE A 494 -26.01 -34.81 -5.44
N GLU A 495 -26.49 -36.04 -5.56
CA GLU A 495 -27.89 -36.38 -5.28
C GLU A 495 -28.03 -37.19 -3.99
N ASP A 496 -26.97 -37.86 -3.54
CA ASP A 496 -26.98 -38.65 -2.31
C ASP A 496 -26.65 -37.76 -1.10
N ILE A 497 -27.61 -37.68 -0.18
CA ILE A 497 -27.49 -36.94 1.07
C ILE A 497 -26.34 -37.44 1.95
N ARG A 498 -26.01 -38.74 1.98
CA ARG A 498 -24.88 -39.25 2.78
C ARG A 498 -23.55 -38.72 2.26
N VAL A 499 -23.39 -38.70 0.94
CA VAL A 499 -22.20 -38.12 0.28
C VAL A 499 -22.09 -36.62 0.56
N LEU A 500 -23.21 -35.90 0.72
CA LEU A 500 -23.20 -34.49 1.12
C LEU A 500 -22.62 -34.28 2.53
N PHE A 501 -22.93 -35.15 3.49
CA PHE A 501 -22.34 -35.08 4.83
C PHE A 501 -20.82 -35.30 4.78
N ASP A 502 -20.33 -36.26 4.00
CA ASP A 502 -18.89 -36.46 3.79
C ASP A 502 -18.23 -35.22 3.17
N LYS A 503 -18.92 -34.55 2.22
CA LYS A 503 -18.44 -33.30 1.62
C LYS A 503 -18.41 -32.12 2.58
N VAL A 504 -19.24 -32.10 3.62
CA VAL A 504 -19.14 -31.11 4.70
C VAL A 504 -17.86 -31.33 5.48
N ASP A 505 -17.55 -32.57 5.86
CA ASP A 505 -16.34 -32.90 6.61
C ASP A 505 -15.06 -32.61 5.79
N GLU A 506 -15.06 -32.94 4.50
CA GLU A 506 -13.99 -32.55 3.57
C GLU A 506 -13.82 -31.02 3.48
N SER A 507 -14.93 -30.27 3.53
CA SER A 507 -14.90 -28.80 3.44
C SER A 507 -14.44 -28.13 4.74
N LYS A 508 -14.43 -28.87 5.86
CA LYS A 508 -13.86 -28.46 7.14
C LYS A 508 -12.34 -28.54 7.15
N GLU A 509 -11.76 -29.59 6.56
CA GLU A 509 -10.30 -29.78 6.41
C GLU A 509 -9.83 -29.46 4.99
N VAL A 510 -10.01 -28.21 4.55
CA VAL A 510 -9.75 -27.73 3.18
C VAL A 510 -8.42 -28.23 2.59
N LEU A 511 -7.34 -28.21 3.38
CA LEU A 511 -6.03 -28.72 2.94
C LEU A 511 -6.06 -30.21 2.60
N LYS A 512 -6.63 -31.04 3.49
CA LYS A 512 -6.72 -32.48 3.30
C LYS A 512 -7.59 -32.80 2.09
N ALA A 513 -8.73 -32.14 1.95
CA ALA A 513 -9.63 -32.39 0.84
C ALA A 513 -9.05 -31.96 -0.51
N PHE A 514 -8.28 -30.85 -0.57
CA PHE A 514 -7.54 -30.50 -1.78
C PHE A 514 -6.42 -31.50 -2.09
N THR A 515 -5.72 -31.99 -1.07
CA THR A 515 -4.69 -33.03 -1.27
C THR A 515 -5.31 -34.29 -1.86
N GLN A 516 -6.43 -34.77 -1.30
CA GLN A 516 -7.18 -35.92 -1.83
C GLN A 516 -7.73 -35.68 -3.25
N GLU A 517 -8.21 -34.47 -3.55
CA GLU A 517 -8.66 -34.09 -4.90
C GLU A 517 -7.53 -34.20 -5.93
N ILE A 518 -6.34 -33.72 -5.58
CA ILE A 518 -5.17 -33.81 -6.45
C ILE A 518 -4.74 -35.27 -6.61
N GLU A 519 -4.66 -36.03 -5.51
CA GLU A 519 -4.26 -37.44 -5.51
C GLU A 519 -5.23 -38.33 -6.31
N GLY A 520 -6.53 -38.05 -6.25
CA GLY A 520 -7.57 -38.76 -6.99
C GLY A 520 -7.75 -38.32 -8.45
N SER A 521 -7.08 -37.25 -8.89
CA SER A 521 -7.23 -36.72 -10.26
C SER A 521 -6.51 -37.58 -11.32
N SER A 522 -6.91 -37.45 -12.58
CA SER A 522 -6.26 -38.17 -13.69
C SER A 522 -4.81 -37.72 -13.89
N THR A 523 -3.95 -38.54 -14.51
CA THR A 523 -2.54 -38.17 -14.80
C THR A 523 -2.44 -36.84 -15.55
N ALA A 524 -3.30 -36.59 -16.54
CA ALA A 524 -3.33 -35.32 -17.27
C ALA A 524 -3.67 -34.13 -16.35
N GLU A 525 -4.60 -34.29 -15.41
CA GLU A 525 -4.98 -33.24 -14.46
C GLU A 525 -3.87 -32.98 -13.44
N LYS A 526 -3.20 -34.03 -12.96
CA LYS A 526 -2.01 -33.90 -12.11
C LYS A 526 -0.91 -33.12 -12.82
N VAL A 527 -0.60 -33.47 -14.07
CA VAL A 527 0.37 -32.74 -14.91
C VAL A 527 -0.04 -31.28 -15.04
N PHE A 528 -1.31 -30.99 -15.34
CA PHE A 528 -1.81 -29.62 -15.43
C PHE A 528 -1.61 -28.84 -14.12
N PHE A 529 -1.99 -29.41 -12.97
CA PHE A 529 -1.84 -28.74 -11.69
C PHE A 529 -0.38 -28.54 -11.30
N TYR A 530 0.50 -29.52 -11.55
CA TYR A 530 1.93 -29.36 -11.28
C TYR A 530 2.57 -28.29 -12.18
N ILE A 531 2.21 -28.22 -13.46
CA ILE A 531 2.64 -27.12 -14.34
C ILE A 531 2.13 -25.77 -13.81
N CYS A 532 0.86 -25.67 -13.40
CA CYS A 532 0.33 -24.44 -12.81
C CYS A 532 1.04 -24.05 -11.53
N TYR A 533 1.45 -25.01 -10.70
CA TYR A 533 2.26 -24.78 -9.49
C TYR A 533 3.67 -24.31 -9.83
N ILE A 534 4.32 -24.99 -10.78
CA ILE A 534 5.67 -24.65 -11.22
C ILE A 534 5.68 -23.24 -11.80
N PHE A 535 4.80 -22.88 -12.73
CA PHE A 535 4.88 -21.60 -13.43
C PHE A 535 4.02 -20.47 -12.82
N GLY A 536 3.24 -20.77 -11.78
CA GLY A 536 2.29 -19.83 -11.18
C GLY A 536 2.92 -18.55 -10.59
N ARG A 537 2.17 -17.44 -10.68
CA ARG A 537 2.46 -16.07 -10.18
C ARG A 537 3.66 -15.34 -10.77
N VAL A 538 4.59 -16.02 -11.43
CA VAL A 538 5.89 -15.40 -11.78
C VAL A 538 6.13 -15.40 -13.28
N GLU A 539 5.77 -16.47 -13.98
CA GLU A 539 6.06 -16.64 -15.41
C GLU A 539 4.81 -16.43 -16.26
N GLY A 540 5.01 -16.22 -17.56
CA GLY A 540 3.92 -16.02 -18.52
C GLY A 540 3.08 -17.28 -18.75
N PHE A 541 1.80 -17.09 -19.04
CA PHE A 541 0.83 -18.11 -19.43
C PHE A 541 1.36 -18.99 -20.57
N GLU A 542 2.01 -18.39 -21.57
CA GLU A 542 2.59 -19.10 -22.71
C GLU A 542 3.70 -20.07 -22.30
N LEU A 543 4.54 -19.72 -21.32
CA LEU A 543 5.58 -20.63 -20.81
C LEU A 543 4.96 -21.85 -20.13
N ALA A 544 3.89 -21.65 -19.37
CA ALA A 544 3.15 -22.75 -18.74
C ALA A 544 2.46 -23.64 -19.78
N GLU A 545 1.77 -23.05 -20.75
CA GLU A 545 1.08 -23.76 -21.84
C GLU A 545 2.06 -24.58 -22.68
N ASN A 546 3.18 -23.99 -23.10
CA ASN A 546 4.20 -24.69 -23.88
C ASN A 546 4.89 -25.81 -23.09
N SER A 547 5.19 -25.58 -21.80
CA SER A 547 5.78 -26.61 -20.93
C SER A 547 4.82 -27.77 -20.70
N TYR A 548 3.52 -27.47 -20.53
CA TYR A 548 2.48 -28.50 -20.41
C TYR A 548 2.37 -29.36 -21.67
N LEU A 549 2.38 -28.75 -22.86
CA LEU A 549 2.34 -29.48 -24.13
C LEU A 549 3.55 -30.41 -24.30
N LYS A 550 4.74 -29.94 -23.94
CA LYS A 550 5.98 -30.74 -23.98
C LYS A 550 5.89 -31.94 -23.03
N VAL A 551 5.46 -31.70 -21.79
CA VAL A 551 5.29 -32.77 -20.78
C VAL A 551 4.21 -33.78 -21.18
N LEU A 552 3.06 -33.35 -21.71
CA LEU A 552 2.02 -34.28 -22.15
C LEU A 552 2.54 -35.30 -23.17
N ARG A 553 3.40 -34.86 -24.10
CA ARG A 553 4.02 -35.74 -25.09
C ARG A 553 4.94 -36.77 -24.43
N ASN A 554 5.70 -36.38 -23.41
CA ASN A 554 6.54 -37.31 -22.64
C ASN A 554 5.70 -38.39 -21.93
N PHE A 555 4.51 -38.02 -21.42
CA PHE A 555 3.56 -38.98 -20.83
C PHE A 555 2.73 -39.76 -21.87
N ASN A 556 3.01 -39.63 -23.18
CA ASN A 556 2.21 -40.21 -24.27
C ASN A 556 0.70 -39.85 -24.22
N LEU A 557 0.37 -38.66 -23.72
CA LEU A 557 -1.00 -38.15 -23.63
C LEU A 557 -1.31 -37.25 -24.82
N ASP A 558 -2.49 -37.43 -25.43
CA ASP A 558 -2.93 -36.63 -26.57
C ASP A 558 -3.19 -35.16 -26.19
N PRO A 559 -2.40 -34.20 -26.74
CA PRO A 559 -2.58 -32.78 -26.45
C PRO A 559 -3.91 -32.20 -26.93
N TYR A 560 -4.55 -32.78 -27.95
CA TYR A 560 -5.85 -32.30 -28.44
C TYR A 560 -7.00 -32.66 -27.50
N ARG A 561 -6.91 -33.84 -26.88
CA ARG A 561 -7.87 -34.31 -25.88
C ARG A 561 -7.69 -33.58 -24.55
N TYR A 562 -6.45 -33.36 -24.12
CA TYR A 562 -6.11 -32.76 -22.82
C TYR A 562 -5.60 -31.33 -22.95
N ASP A 563 -6.28 -30.49 -23.72
CA ASP A 563 -5.89 -29.11 -23.98
C ASP A 563 -5.79 -28.24 -22.70
N PHE A 564 -4.74 -27.44 -22.61
CA PHE A 564 -4.42 -26.61 -21.44
C PHE A 564 -5.52 -25.58 -21.14
N ARG A 565 -6.06 -24.92 -22.17
CA ARG A 565 -7.10 -23.90 -22.02
C ARG A 565 -8.44 -24.52 -21.64
N LYS A 566 -8.78 -25.70 -22.19
CA LYS A 566 -9.95 -26.47 -21.75
C LYS A 566 -9.85 -26.84 -20.28
N PHE A 567 -8.67 -27.27 -19.81
CA PHE A 567 -8.45 -27.60 -18.40
C PHE A 567 -8.53 -26.37 -17.51
N LEU A 568 -7.97 -25.24 -17.95
CA LEU A 568 -8.12 -23.95 -17.25
C LEU A 568 -9.60 -23.55 -17.11
N LYS A 569 -10.40 -23.72 -18.18
CA LYS A 569 -11.84 -23.45 -18.13
C LYS A 569 -12.59 -24.42 -17.21
N LYS A 570 -12.23 -25.70 -17.22
CA LYS A 570 -12.80 -26.74 -16.35
C LYS A 570 -12.50 -26.48 -14.88
N HIS A 571 -11.28 -26.06 -14.57
CA HIS A 571 -10.75 -25.86 -13.21
C HIS A 571 -10.60 -24.38 -12.84
N ASN A 572 -11.48 -23.52 -13.37
CA ASN A 572 -11.44 -22.06 -13.18
C ASN A 572 -11.65 -21.60 -11.73
N PHE A 573 -12.14 -22.50 -10.86
CA PHE A 573 -12.28 -22.32 -9.41
C PHE A 573 -11.00 -22.70 -8.65
N ARG A 574 -10.03 -23.36 -9.31
CA ARG A 574 -8.71 -23.72 -8.76
C ARG A 574 -7.61 -22.86 -9.33
N VAL A 575 -7.64 -22.58 -10.63
CA VAL A 575 -6.61 -21.85 -11.36
C VAL A 575 -7.25 -20.66 -12.06
N GLU A 576 -6.74 -19.47 -11.74
CA GLU A 576 -7.16 -18.20 -12.31
C GLU A 576 -6.09 -17.64 -13.24
N THR A 577 -6.54 -16.98 -14.30
CA THR A 577 -5.70 -16.14 -15.15
C THR A 577 -5.77 -14.69 -14.74
N TYR A 578 -4.68 -13.98 -15.00
CA TYR A 578 -4.45 -12.68 -14.44
C TYR A 578 -3.51 -11.87 -15.35
N HIS A 579 -3.80 -10.60 -15.60
CA HIS A 579 -2.93 -9.72 -16.37
C HIS A 579 -2.10 -8.84 -15.43
N GLU A 580 -0.79 -8.77 -15.62
CA GLU A 580 0.09 -7.84 -14.88
C GLU A 580 1.14 -7.30 -15.86
N ILE A 581 2.06 -8.17 -16.29
CA ILE A 581 2.94 -7.97 -17.45
C ILE A 581 2.79 -9.24 -18.29
N GLY A 582 1.89 -9.19 -19.29
CA GLY A 582 1.40 -10.38 -19.99
C GLY A 582 0.34 -11.16 -19.19
N LEU A 583 -0.24 -12.18 -19.83
CA LEU A 583 -1.17 -13.11 -19.20
C LEU A 583 -0.39 -14.07 -18.28
N LYS A 584 -0.85 -14.28 -17.05
CA LYS A 584 -0.25 -15.17 -16.05
C LYS A 584 -1.31 -16.10 -15.44
N ILE A 585 -0.86 -17.12 -14.72
CA ILE A 585 -1.72 -18.06 -13.98
C ILE A 585 -1.40 -18.06 -12.48
N LYS A 586 -2.40 -18.30 -11.64
CA LYS A 586 -2.24 -18.52 -10.20
C LYS A 586 -3.29 -19.50 -9.70
N PHE A 587 -3.03 -20.13 -8.56
CA PHE A 587 -4.12 -20.79 -7.85
C PHE A 587 -5.05 -19.75 -7.21
N SER A 588 -6.35 -19.97 -7.35
CA SER A 588 -7.44 -19.22 -6.71
C SER A 588 -7.34 -19.23 -5.19
N HIS A 589 -6.67 -20.26 -4.64
CA HIS A 589 -6.54 -20.43 -3.21
C HIS A 589 -5.12 -20.85 -2.76
N PRO A 590 -4.50 -20.16 -1.77
CA PRO A 590 -3.17 -20.51 -1.27
C PRO A 590 -3.07 -21.92 -0.69
N THR A 591 -4.14 -22.43 -0.08
CA THR A 591 -4.16 -23.80 0.48
C THR A 591 -4.11 -24.86 -0.62
N PHE A 592 -4.58 -24.57 -1.85
CA PHE A 592 -4.44 -25.50 -2.97
C PHE A 592 -2.97 -25.66 -3.38
N SER A 593 -2.21 -24.56 -3.39
CA SER A 593 -0.75 -24.63 -3.59
C SER A 593 -0.05 -25.48 -2.52
N LYS A 594 -0.47 -25.35 -1.25
CA LYS A 594 0.05 -26.21 -0.16
C LYS A 594 -0.36 -27.67 -0.32
N ALA A 595 -1.57 -27.91 -0.83
CA ALA A 595 -2.05 -29.26 -1.11
C ALA A 595 -1.23 -29.94 -2.21
N ILE A 596 -0.89 -29.20 -3.27
CA ILE A 596 0.01 -29.64 -4.33
C ILE A 596 1.38 -30.00 -3.77
N GLU A 597 1.95 -29.17 -2.90
CA GLU A 597 3.23 -29.48 -2.26
C GLU A 597 3.18 -30.75 -1.41
N LYS A 598 2.05 -30.98 -0.72
CA LYS A 598 1.87 -32.17 0.12
C LYS A 598 1.71 -33.44 -0.74
N SER A 599 1.10 -33.33 -1.92
CA SER A 599 0.90 -34.45 -2.84
C SER A 599 2.17 -34.87 -3.59
N PHE A 600 3.30 -34.16 -3.44
CA PHE A 600 4.57 -34.51 -4.09
C PHE A 600 5.08 -35.90 -3.68
N VAL A 601 4.87 -36.30 -2.43
CA VAL A 601 5.35 -37.59 -1.92
C VAL A 601 4.60 -38.73 -2.61
N GLU A 602 3.26 -38.68 -2.61
CA GLU A 602 2.41 -39.72 -3.20
C GLU A 602 2.46 -39.73 -4.74
N ASN A 603 2.83 -38.62 -5.38
CA ASN A 603 2.91 -38.49 -6.84
C ASN A 603 4.34 -38.23 -7.32
N ALA A 604 5.31 -38.72 -6.56
CA ALA A 604 6.74 -38.61 -6.75
C ALA A 604 7.20 -38.87 -8.19
N SER A 605 6.72 -39.96 -8.80
CA SER A 605 7.06 -40.33 -10.19
C SER A 605 6.56 -39.28 -11.20
N ILE A 606 5.31 -38.81 -11.07
CA ILE A 606 4.74 -37.82 -11.99
C ILE A 606 5.51 -36.50 -11.90
N ILE A 607 5.66 -35.93 -10.70
CA ILE A 607 6.39 -34.67 -10.55
C ILE A 607 7.85 -34.84 -10.98
N GLY A 608 8.48 -35.97 -10.67
CA GLY A 608 9.84 -36.25 -11.06
C GLY A 608 10.07 -36.30 -12.58
N GLU A 609 9.18 -36.96 -13.33
CA GLU A 609 9.21 -36.95 -14.79
C GLU A 609 8.99 -35.55 -15.38
N ILE A 610 8.08 -34.76 -14.81
CA ILE A 610 7.89 -33.35 -15.21
C ILE A 610 9.19 -32.56 -15.02
N LEU A 611 9.86 -32.73 -13.87
CA LEU A 611 11.11 -32.04 -13.58
C LEU A 611 12.22 -32.48 -14.55
N LEU A 612 12.34 -33.78 -14.85
CA LEU A 612 13.32 -34.32 -15.80
C LEU A 612 13.11 -33.80 -17.23
N GLU A 613 11.89 -33.82 -17.73
CA GLU A 613 11.58 -33.37 -19.10
C GLU A 613 11.91 -31.88 -19.33
N LEU A 614 11.71 -31.07 -18.28
CA LEU A 614 11.84 -29.61 -18.36
C LEU A 614 13.19 -29.09 -17.88
N ILE A 615 14.03 -29.91 -17.22
CA ILE A 615 15.34 -29.43 -16.72
C ILE A 615 16.35 -29.18 -17.83
N GLU A 616 16.27 -29.93 -18.93
CA GLU A 616 17.12 -29.79 -20.11
C GLU A 616 16.53 -28.84 -21.16
N ASP A 617 15.50 -28.07 -20.81
CA ASP A 617 14.87 -27.16 -21.76
C ASP A 617 15.82 -26.05 -22.22
N ASN A 618 15.78 -25.71 -23.51
CA ASN A 618 16.60 -24.62 -24.07
C ASN A 618 16.27 -23.26 -23.45
N ASN A 619 15.03 -23.06 -22.99
CA ASN A 619 14.59 -21.84 -22.37
C ASN A 619 15.10 -21.73 -20.92
N TYR A 620 15.94 -20.72 -20.67
CA TYR A 620 16.48 -20.42 -19.35
C TYR A 620 15.40 -20.23 -18.27
N SER A 621 14.28 -19.55 -18.58
CA SER A 621 13.21 -19.30 -17.61
C SER A 621 12.57 -20.60 -17.12
N ILE A 622 12.44 -21.59 -18.01
CA ILE A 622 11.96 -22.93 -17.67
C ILE A 622 12.97 -23.61 -16.72
N ARG A 623 14.23 -23.75 -17.13
CA ARG A 623 15.27 -24.39 -16.29
C ARG A 623 15.40 -23.75 -14.92
N ARG A 624 15.38 -22.41 -14.86
CA ARG A 624 15.41 -21.62 -13.63
C ARG A 624 14.26 -22.01 -12.71
N ARG A 625 13.05 -22.18 -13.25
CA ARG A 625 11.87 -22.47 -12.46
C ARG A 625 11.86 -23.91 -11.95
N ILE A 626 12.23 -24.87 -12.79
CA ILE A 626 12.41 -26.26 -12.38
C ILE A 626 13.44 -26.37 -11.26
N THR A 627 14.59 -25.70 -11.40
CA THR A 627 15.64 -25.68 -10.36
C THR A 627 15.12 -25.11 -9.04
N LYS A 628 14.31 -24.04 -9.07
CA LYS A 628 13.68 -23.48 -7.87
C LYS A 628 12.68 -24.44 -7.23
N THR A 629 11.83 -25.08 -8.02
CA THR A 629 10.85 -26.06 -7.53
C THR A 629 11.55 -27.23 -6.85
N LEU A 630 12.63 -27.73 -7.46
CA LEU A 630 13.41 -28.84 -6.96
C LEU A 630 14.13 -28.47 -5.65
N ALA A 631 14.78 -27.30 -5.61
CA ALA A 631 15.43 -26.79 -4.39
C ALA A 631 14.43 -26.54 -3.25
N GLY A 632 13.25 -25.96 -3.54
CA GLY A 632 12.26 -25.63 -2.52
C GLY A 632 11.52 -26.83 -1.92
N ASN A 633 11.51 -27.97 -2.62
CA ASN A 633 10.83 -29.20 -2.21
C ASN A 633 11.77 -30.40 -2.09
N PHE A 634 13.07 -30.15 -1.90
CA PHE A 634 14.12 -31.17 -1.93
C PHE A 634 13.81 -32.39 -1.05
N ASP A 635 13.32 -32.16 0.17
CA ASP A 635 13.02 -33.19 1.16
C ASP A 635 11.74 -34.00 0.88
N LYS A 636 10.88 -33.50 -0.02
CA LYS A 636 9.62 -34.15 -0.41
C LYS A 636 9.76 -34.99 -1.67
N LEU A 637 10.85 -34.82 -2.43
CA LEU A 637 11.11 -35.56 -3.66
C LEU A 637 11.84 -36.88 -3.37
N PRO A 638 11.64 -37.94 -4.16
CA PRO A 638 12.48 -39.15 -4.12
C PRO A 638 13.97 -38.87 -4.36
N GLU A 639 14.83 -39.77 -3.90
CA GLU A 639 16.28 -39.63 -3.97
C GLU A 639 16.80 -39.47 -5.41
N GLU A 640 16.24 -40.18 -6.38
CA GLU A 640 16.63 -40.10 -7.79
C GLU A 640 16.47 -38.69 -8.37
N TYR A 641 15.41 -37.96 -7.98
CA TYR A 641 15.17 -36.59 -8.45
C TYR A 641 15.98 -35.57 -7.64
N ARG A 642 16.26 -35.85 -6.37
CA ARG A 642 17.23 -35.05 -5.59
C ARG A 642 18.59 -35.03 -6.28
N LYS A 643 19.00 -36.14 -6.91
CA LYS A 643 20.28 -36.24 -7.63
C LYS A 643 20.44 -35.20 -8.74
N ILE A 644 19.35 -34.75 -9.34
CA ILE A 644 19.35 -33.73 -10.41
C ILE A 644 19.90 -32.39 -9.91
N LEU A 645 19.60 -31.99 -8.66
CA LEU A 645 20.13 -30.73 -8.08
C LEU A 645 21.66 -30.68 -8.15
N PHE A 646 22.28 -31.85 -8.09
CA PHE A 646 23.72 -32.01 -8.04
C PHE A 646 24.37 -31.97 -9.42
N GLU A 647 23.69 -32.48 -10.44
CA GLU A 647 24.12 -32.26 -11.82
C GLU A 647 23.97 -30.78 -12.21
N LEU A 648 22.92 -30.11 -11.72
CA LEU A 648 22.73 -28.67 -11.93
C LEU A 648 23.80 -27.81 -11.25
N ALA A 649 24.44 -28.29 -10.18
CA ALA A 649 25.61 -27.63 -9.59
C ALA A 649 26.80 -27.55 -10.56
N LYS A 650 26.78 -28.36 -11.64
CA LYS A 650 27.80 -28.39 -12.70
C LYS A 650 27.36 -27.63 -13.96
N SER A 651 26.14 -27.08 -13.98
CA SER A 651 25.61 -26.34 -15.13
C SER A 651 26.54 -25.20 -15.55
N GLU A 652 26.68 -24.96 -16.86
CA GLU A 652 27.44 -23.80 -17.37
C GLU A 652 26.77 -22.47 -16.99
N ASP A 653 25.45 -22.49 -16.76
CA ASP A 653 24.63 -21.34 -16.40
C ASP A 653 24.85 -20.92 -14.95
N VAL A 654 25.43 -19.73 -14.77
CA VAL A 654 25.76 -19.17 -13.44
C VAL A 654 24.52 -19.01 -12.57
N GLU A 655 23.37 -18.63 -13.14
CA GLU A 655 22.17 -18.39 -12.34
C GLU A 655 21.54 -19.70 -11.87
N ILE A 656 21.62 -20.78 -12.67
CA ILE A 656 21.22 -22.12 -12.22
C ILE A 656 22.08 -22.54 -11.04
N ARG A 657 23.41 -22.41 -11.14
CA ARG A 657 24.32 -22.74 -10.03
C ARG A 657 24.06 -21.87 -8.79
N ARG A 658 23.69 -20.60 -8.93
CA ARG A 658 23.28 -19.73 -7.82
C ARG A 658 22.02 -20.25 -7.09
N ILE A 659 21.02 -20.73 -7.84
CA ILE A 659 19.80 -21.31 -7.26
C ILE A 659 20.12 -22.62 -6.55
N VAL A 660 21.02 -23.44 -7.11
CA VAL A 660 21.49 -24.67 -6.45
C VAL A 660 22.18 -24.34 -5.13
N ALA A 661 23.09 -23.37 -5.10
CA ALA A 661 23.75 -22.93 -3.87
C ALA A 661 22.76 -22.43 -2.81
N TRP A 662 21.69 -21.75 -3.23
CA TRP A 662 20.58 -21.36 -2.34
C TRP A 662 19.82 -22.57 -1.79
N GLY A 663 19.45 -23.51 -2.66
CA GLY A 663 18.73 -24.72 -2.28
C GLY A 663 19.50 -25.57 -1.28
N ILE A 664 20.81 -25.70 -1.49
CA ILE A 664 21.71 -26.42 -0.57
C ILE A 664 21.76 -25.74 0.80
N GLN A 665 21.85 -24.41 0.85
CA GLN A 665 21.84 -23.67 2.11
C GLN A 665 20.54 -23.91 2.90
N TYR A 666 19.40 -23.79 2.23
CA TYR A 666 18.08 -23.90 2.87
C TYR A 666 17.78 -25.33 3.36
N ASN A 667 18.31 -26.34 2.67
CA ASN A 667 18.05 -27.75 2.98
C ASN A 667 19.24 -28.46 3.64
N PHE A 668 20.23 -27.73 4.16
CA PHE A 668 21.50 -28.33 4.63
C PHE A 668 21.31 -29.49 5.62
N ASP A 669 20.40 -29.32 6.58
CA ASP A 669 20.12 -30.32 7.61
C ASP A 669 19.45 -31.59 7.06
N LYS A 670 18.83 -31.49 5.90
CA LYS A 670 18.11 -32.57 5.22
C LYS A 670 18.93 -33.19 4.10
N LEU A 671 20.13 -32.65 3.81
CA LEU A 671 21.02 -33.16 2.78
C LEU A 671 21.77 -34.40 3.29
N PRO A 672 21.67 -35.55 2.60
CA PRO A 672 22.53 -36.68 2.87
C PRO A 672 24.02 -36.32 2.72
N GLU A 673 24.87 -37.01 3.49
CA GLU A 673 26.28 -36.67 3.65
C GLU A 673 27.05 -36.63 2.33
N GLU A 674 26.76 -37.58 1.43
CA GLU A 674 27.36 -37.65 0.09
C GLU A 674 27.14 -36.39 -0.74
N TYR A 675 26.03 -35.67 -0.53
CA TYR A 675 25.67 -34.47 -1.29
C TYR A 675 26.30 -33.20 -0.72
N ARG A 676 26.83 -33.26 0.50
CA ARG A 676 27.63 -32.16 1.05
C ARG A 676 28.93 -31.99 0.29
N LYS A 677 29.39 -33.01 -0.45
CA LYS A 677 30.55 -32.93 -1.37
C LYS A 677 30.44 -31.79 -2.39
N ILE A 678 29.23 -31.35 -2.71
CA ILE A 678 28.97 -30.31 -3.71
C ILE A 678 29.30 -28.92 -3.18
N LEU A 679 29.16 -28.69 -1.88
CA LEU A 679 29.59 -27.43 -1.26
C LEU A 679 31.07 -27.16 -1.57
N PHE A 680 31.93 -28.18 -1.57
CA PHE A 680 33.35 -28.02 -1.90
C PHE A 680 33.57 -27.64 -3.35
N LYS A 681 32.73 -28.14 -4.27
CA LYS A 681 32.75 -27.69 -5.66
C LYS A 681 32.33 -26.23 -5.77
N LEU A 682 31.23 -25.84 -5.11
CA LEU A 682 30.67 -24.48 -5.16
C LEU A 682 31.56 -23.43 -4.47
N ILE A 683 32.31 -23.82 -3.44
CA ILE A 683 33.32 -22.95 -2.79
C ILE A 683 34.46 -22.59 -3.76
N LYS A 684 34.72 -23.43 -4.76
CA LYS A 684 35.70 -23.22 -5.82
C LYS A 684 35.06 -22.73 -7.13
N ASP A 685 33.78 -22.33 -7.11
CA ASP A 685 33.09 -21.85 -8.31
C ASP A 685 33.77 -20.59 -8.89
N LYS A 686 33.63 -20.39 -10.20
CA LYS A 686 34.16 -19.19 -10.87
C LYS A 686 33.40 -17.92 -10.43
N ASP A 687 32.12 -18.03 -10.10
CA ASP A 687 31.29 -16.90 -9.64
C ASP A 687 31.51 -16.60 -8.16
N ASP A 688 31.75 -15.33 -7.83
CA ASP A 688 32.07 -14.89 -6.48
C ASP A 688 30.89 -15.02 -5.51
N LYS A 689 29.66 -14.73 -5.96
CA LYS A 689 28.45 -14.84 -5.13
C LYS A 689 28.17 -16.29 -4.75
N ILE A 690 28.39 -17.23 -5.68
CA ILE A 690 28.27 -18.67 -5.40
C ILE A 690 29.30 -19.10 -4.35
N ARG A 691 30.58 -18.74 -4.55
CA ARG A 691 31.64 -19.06 -3.59
C ARG A 691 31.30 -18.55 -2.20
N LYS A 692 30.97 -17.26 -2.07
CA LYS A 692 30.61 -16.61 -0.80
C LYS A 692 29.43 -17.30 -0.13
N ARG A 693 28.37 -17.62 -0.88
CA ARG A 693 27.21 -18.35 -0.34
C ARG A 693 27.58 -19.74 0.15
N ALA A 694 28.32 -20.50 -0.65
CA ALA A 694 28.73 -21.84 -0.27
C ALA A 694 29.68 -21.85 0.95
N THR A 695 30.62 -20.89 1.02
CA THR A 695 31.46 -20.67 2.21
C THR A 695 30.61 -20.36 3.44
N LYS A 696 29.62 -19.47 3.32
CA LYS A 696 28.72 -19.12 4.42
C LYS A 696 27.96 -20.35 4.94
N THR A 697 27.32 -21.10 4.03
CA THR A 697 26.62 -22.35 4.36
C THR A 697 27.52 -23.33 5.09
N LEU A 698 28.76 -23.51 4.60
CA LEU A 698 29.74 -24.39 5.21
C LEU A 698 30.09 -23.94 6.63
N THR A 699 30.36 -22.66 6.83
CA THR A 699 30.74 -22.12 8.15
C THR A 699 29.61 -22.15 9.17
N GLU A 700 28.37 -21.90 8.76
CA GLU A 700 27.19 -21.92 9.63
C GLU A 700 26.87 -23.33 10.17
N ASN A 701 27.26 -24.37 9.43
CA ASN A 701 26.95 -25.77 9.75
C ASN A 701 28.19 -26.61 10.03
N PHE A 702 29.27 -25.99 10.51
CA PHE A 702 30.56 -26.63 10.68
C PHE A 702 30.52 -27.92 11.53
N ASP A 703 29.77 -27.90 12.63
CA ASP A 703 29.61 -28.99 13.58
C ASP A 703 28.95 -30.24 12.96
N LYS A 704 28.21 -30.06 11.87
CA LYS A 704 27.54 -31.14 11.14
C LYS A 704 28.39 -31.72 10.03
N LEU A 705 29.52 -31.10 9.66
CA LEU A 705 30.35 -31.57 8.55
C LEU A 705 31.25 -32.74 8.97
N PRO A 706 31.54 -33.69 8.07
CA PRO A 706 32.55 -34.72 8.32
C PRO A 706 33.95 -34.12 8.47
N GLU A 707 34.82 -34.76 9.26
CA GLU A 707 36.12 -34.21 9.68
C GLU A 707 37.05 -33.90 8.49
N GLU A 708 37.06 -34.75 7.47
CA GLU A 708 37.84 -34.56 6.24
C GLU A 708 37.55 -33.22 5.55
N TYR A 709 36.31 -32.75 5.66
CA TYR A 709 35.84 -31.53 5.02
C TYR A 709 36.07 -30.27 5.85
N ARG A 710 36.14 -30.39 7.17
CA ARG A 710 36.37 -29.26 8.08
C ARG A 710 37.74 -28.62 7.85
N LYS A 711 38.73 -29.39 7.39
CA LYS A 711 40.08 -28.93 7.05
C LYS A 711 40.09 -27.80 6.02
N ILE A 712 39.06 -27.69 5.16
CA ILE A 712 38.99 -26.62 4.16
C ILE A 712 38.92 -25.22 4.79
N LEU A 713 38.48 -25.07 6.04
CA LEU A 713 38.47 -23.76 6.70
C LEU A 713 39.86 -23.13 6.76
N PHE A 714 40.92 -23.93 6.89
CA PHE A 714 42.30 -23.43 6.86
C PHE A 714 42.69 -22.86 5.50
N GLU A 715 42.23 -23.51 4.41
CA GLU A 715 42.41 -23.05 3.03
C GLU A 715 41.61 -21.76 2.79
N LEU A 716 40.35 -21.71 3.22
CA LEU A 716 39.49 -20.54 3.04
C LEU A 716 39.96 -19.32 3.83
N ALA A 717 40.53 -19.53 5.01
CA ALA A 717 41.22 -18.48 5.75
C ALA A 717 42.49 -17.98 5.04
N LYS A 718 42.99 -18.65 3.98
CA LYS A 718 44.09 -18.17 3.10
C LYS A 718 43.57 -17.57 1.79
N SER A 719 42.26 -17.55 1.56
CA SER A 719 41.69 -17.11 0.29
C SER A 719 42.15 -15.70 -0.06
N GLU A 720 42.43 -15.43 -1.34
CA GLU A 720 42.73 -14.08 -1.83
C GLU A 720 41.51 -13.16 -1.68
N ASP A 721 40.30 -13.73 -1.73
CA ASP A 721 39.04 -13.00 -1.55
C ASP A 721 38.83 -12.62 -0.06
N VAL A 722 38.89 -11.32 0.22
CA VAL A 722 38.73 -10.76 1.56
C VAL A 722 37.38 -11.10 2.19
N GLU A 723 36.32 -11.22 1.38
CA GLU A 723 34.98 -11.51 1.90
C GLU A 723 34.87 -12.98 2.31
N ILE A 724 35.52 -13.90 1.58
CA ILE A 724 35.61 -15.31 2.00
C ILE A 724 36.33 -15.41 3.34
N ARG A 725 37.47 -14.72 3.51
CA ARG A 725 38.19 -14.71 4.80
C ARG A 725 37.36 -14.11 5.93
N ARG A 726 36.56 -13.08 5.64
CA ARG A 726 35.62 -12.48 6.61
C ARG A 726 34.50 -13.45 7.02
N ILE A 727 33.91 -14.16 6.06
CA ILE A 727 32.90 -15.20 6.32
C ILE A 727 33.49 -16.30 7.23
N VAL A 728 34.73 -16.73 6.97
CA VAL A 728 35.42 -17.70 7.85
C VAL A 728 35.60 -17.15 9.26
N ALA A 729 36.00 -15.89 9.41
CA ALA A 729 36.14 -15.26 10.72
C ALA A 729 34.81 -15.23 11.50
N TRP A 730 33.70 -14.84 10.85
CA TRP A 730 32.35 -14.90 11.43
C TRP A 730 31.94 -16.32 11.80
N GLY A 731 32.20 -17.28 10.91
CA GLY A 731 31.95 -18.69 11.15
C GLY A 731 32.62 -19.22 12.41
N ILE A 732 33.87 -18.82 12.63
CA ILE A 732 34.64 -19.19 13.82
C ILE A 732 34.06 -18.55 15.07
N GLN A 733 33.72 -17.26 15.00
CA GLN A 733 33.09 -16.55 16.12
C GLN A 733 31.77 -17.21 16.53
N TYR A 734 30.88 -17.44 15.56
CA TYR A 734 29.55 -18.00 15.79
C TYR A 734 29.58 -19.42 16.35
N ASN A 735 30.53 -20.24 15.90
CA ASN A 735 30.66 -21.64 16.33
C ASN A 735 31.77 -21.87 17.37
N PHE A 736 32.26 -20.81 18.02
CA PHE A 736 33.48 -20.89 18.83
C PHE A 736 33.47 -22.01 19.88
N ASP A 737 32.38 -22.11 20.65
CA ASP A 737 32.20 -23.14 21.69
C ASP A 737 32.14 -24.57 21.11
N LYS A 738 31.66 -24.74 19.87
CA LYS A 738 31.51 -26.04 19.19
C LYS A 738 32.74 -26.47 18.39
N LEU A 739 33.66 -25.56 18.11
CA LEU A 739 34.85 -25.81 17.31
C LEU A 739 35.89 -26.61 18.10
N PRO A 740 36.39 -27.74 17.58
CA PRO A 740 37.56 -28.41 18.12
C PRO A 740 38.76 -27.44 18.18
N GLU A 741 39.63 -27.65 19.18
CA GLU A 741 40.75 -26.76 19.48
C GLU A 741 41.67 -26.52 18.26
N GLU A 742 41.89 -27.54 17.43
CA GLU A 742 42.70 -27.42 16.23
C GLU A 742 42.19 -26.31 15.28
N TYR A 743 40.87 -26.17 15.10
CA TYR A 743 40.28 -25.18 14.20
C TYR A 743 40.24 -23.78 14.82
N ARG A 744 40.23 -23.68 16.16
CA ARG A 744 40.37 -22.38 16.84
C ARG A 744 41.72 -21.74 16.52
N LYS A 745 42.76 -22.53 16.20
CA LYS A 745 44.08 -22.01 15.79
C LYS A 745 44.03 -21.14 14.53
N ILE A 746 42.95 -21.18 13.75
CA ILE A 746 42.73 -20.26 12.62
C ILE A 746 42.72 -18.79 13.09
N LEU A 747 42.33 -18.49 14.33
CA LEU A 747 42.38 -17.13 14.88
C LEU A 747 43.80 -16.52 14.84
N PHE A 748 44.84 -17.31 15.11
CA PHE A 748 46.25 -16.86 15.02
C PHE A 748 46.68 -16.48 13.61
N LYS A 749 45.94 -16.96 12.62
CA LYS A 749 46.17 -16.63 11.22
C LYS A 749 45.36 -15.42 10.79
N LEU A 750 44.09 -15.35 11.18
CA LEU A 750 43.20 -14.22 10.90
C LEU A 750 43.65 -12.92 11.58
N ILE A 751 44.38 -13.01 12.69
CA ILE A 751 44.92 -11.81 13.34
C ILE A 751 46.01 -11.11 12.53
N LYS A 752 46.69 -11.84 11.65
CA LYS A 752 47.71 -11.30 10.75
C LYS A 752 47.12 -10.82 9.43
N ASP A 753 45.79 -10.77 9.31
CA ASP A 753 45.12 -10.33 8.10
C ASP A 753 45.32 -8.83 7.87
N LYS A 754 45.32 -8.42 6.61
CA LYS A 754 45.42 -7.00 6.23
C LYS A 754 44.09 -6.27 6.36
N ASP A 755 42.96 -7.00 6.33
CA ASP A 755 41.63 -6.40 6.47
C ASP A 755 41.29 -6.15 7.94
N ASP A 756 41.11 -4.87 8.27
CA ASP A 756 40.84 -4.50 9.63
C ASP A 756 39.51 -5.08 10.18
N LYS A 757 38.49 -5.33 9.33
CA LYS A 757 37.22 -5.90 9.83
C LYS A 757 37.40 -7.35 10.27
N ILE A 758 38.29 -8.11 9.61
CA ILE A 758 38.64 -9.47 10.05
C ILE A 758 39.29 -9.43 11.44
N MET A 759 40.22 -8.50 11.67
CA MET A 759 40.84 -8.33 12.98
C MET A 759 39.84 -7.87 14.06
N GLU A 760 38.84 -7.06 13.70
CA GLU A 760 37.73 -6.70 14.61
C GLU A 760 36.96 -7.92 15.06
N ILE A 761 36.59 -8.81 14.13
CA ILE A 761 35.88 -10.07 14.44
C ILE A 761 36.71 -10.95 15.37
N VAL A 762 38.02 -11.06 15.12
CA VAL A 762 38.93 -11.82 16.01
C VAL A 762 38.95 -11.19 17.42
N ALA A 763 39.01 -9.86 17.53
CA ALA A 763 38.99 -9.16 18.81
C ALA A 763 37.67 -9.40 19.58
N GLU A 764 36.54 -9.33 18.89
CA GLU A 764 35.21 -9.60 19.47
C GLU A 764 35.07 -11.08 19.89
N THR A 765 35.59 -12.01 19.09
CA THR A 765 35.61 -13.44 19.42
C THR A 765 36.38 -13.70 20.72
N ILE A 766 37.55 -13.07 20.88
CA ILE A 766 38.36 -13.18 22.10
C ILE A 766 37.64 -12.54 23.28
N GLN A 767 37.03 -11.37 23.10
CA GLN A 767 36.27 -10.69 24.16
C GLN A 767 35.14 -11.56 24.71
N GLN A 768 34.31 -12.13 23.83
CA GLN A 768 33.14 -12.94 24.19
C GLN A 768 33.51 -14.23 24.92
N ASN A 769 34.72 -14.76 24.67
CA ASN A 769 35.15 -16.05 25.19
C ASN A 769 36.35 -15.96 26.15
N PHE A 770 36.71 -14.74 26.61
CA PHE A 770 37.99 -14.48 27.26
C PHE A 770 38.31 -15.43 28.43
N GLU A 771 37.35 -15.64 29.34
CA GLU A 771 37.54 -16.52 30.50
C GLU A 771 37.67 -18.00 30.12
N LYS A 772 37.03 -18.44 29.03
CA LYS A 772 37.07 -19.83 28.54
C LYS A 772 38.31 -20.14 27.71
N LEU A 773 39.03 -19.12 27.24
CA LEU A 773 40.17 -19.28 26.34
C LEU A 773 41.44 -19.72 27.07
N PRO A 774 42.20 -20.68 26.52
CA PRO A 774 43.58 -20.93 26.95
C PRO A 774 44.46 -19.68 26.80
N GLU A 775 45.51 -19.61 27.61
CA GLU A 775 46.38 -18.44 27.69
C GLU A 775 46.99 -18.05 26.34
N GLU A 776 47.35 -19.03 25.51
CA GLU A 776 47.89 -18.78 24.16
C GLU A 776 46.96 -17.93 23.28
N TYR A 777 45.64 -18.11 23.38
CA TYR A 777 44.66 -17.34 22.61
C TYR A 777 44.43 -15.97 23.22
N ARG A 778 44.46 -15.85 24.56
CA ARG A 778 44.38 -14.55 25.22
C ARG A 778 45.55 -13.66 24.83
N LYS A 779 46.73 -14.24 24.59
CA LYS A 779 47.92 -13.49 24.12
C LYS A 779 47.73 -12.81 22.76
N ILE A 780 46.72 -13.18 21.98
CA ILE A 780 46.36 -12.46 20.75
C ILE A 780 46.00 -10.99 21.05
N LEU A 781 45.53 -10.66 22.27
CA LEU A 781 45.27 -9.28 22.68
C LEU A 781 46.51 -8.38 22.62
N PHE A 782 47.73 -8.91 22.84
CA PHE A 782 48.97 -8.14 22.71
C PHE A 782 49.21 -7.69 21.27
N GLU A 783 48.88 -8.54 20.29
CA GLU A 783 49.00 -8.19 18.87
C GLU A 783 47.88 -7.21 18.47
N LEU A 784 46.65 -7.44 18.91
CA LEU A 784 45.52 -6.53 18.67
C LEU A 784 45.73 -5.14 19.26
N ALA A 785 46.41 -5.03 20.39
CA ALA A 785 46.72 -3.74 21.01
C ALA A 785 47.65 -2.86 20.15
N LYS A 786 48.50 -3.49 19.33
CA LYS A 786 49.43 -2.79 18.41
C LYS A 786 48.76 -2.33 17.12
N VAL A 787 47.56 -2.86 16.79
CA VAL A 787 46.85 -2.53 15.54
C VAL A 787 46.45 -1.05 15.52
N ARG A 788 46.63 -0.38 14.38
CA ARG A 788 46.37 1.07 14.22
C ARG A 788 44.88 1.43 14.36
N ARG A 789 43.95 0.53 14.03
CA ARG A 789 42.52 0.83 14.04
C ARG A 789 41.98 1.06 15.45
N ARG A 790 41.34 2.22 15.63
CA ARG A 790 40.78 2.71 16.91
C ARG A 790 39.79 1.74 17.55
N TYR A 791 38.90 1.16 16.75
CA TYR A 791 37.83 0.29 17.26
C TYR A 791 38.37 -1.03 17.83
N ILE A 792 39.35 -1.65 17.15
CA ILE A 792 40.04 -2.86 17.63
C ILE A 792 40.67 -2.62 19.01
N ARG A 793 41.47 -1.56 19.15
CA ARG A 793 42.10 -1.23 20.45
C ARG A 793 41.07 -0.93 21.54
N LYS A 794 39.89 -0.43 21.19
CA LYS A 794 38.79 -0.18 22.14
C LYS A 794 38.20 -1.50 22.64
N ILE A 795 38.05 -2.50 21.76
CA ILE A 795 37.63 -3.86 22.14
C ILE A 795 38.66 -4.46 23.10
N VAL A 796 39.95 -4.40 22.77
CA VAL A 796 41.03 -4.88 23.65
C VAL A 796 40.96 -4.21 25.03
N ALA A 797 40.90 -2.87 25.07
CA ALA A 797 40.80 -2.14 26.33
C ALA A 797 39.57 -2.56 27.15
N ARG A 798 38.40 -2.70 26.53
CA ARG A 798 37.18 -3.19 27.21
C ARG A 798 37.36 -4.60 27.75
N THR A 799 37.90 -5.53 26.96
CA THR A 799 38.12 -6.91 27.39
C THR A 799 39.04 -6.97 28.60
N LEU A 800 40.13 -6.20 28.59
CA LEU A 800 41.06 -6.13 29.71
C LEU A 800 40.42 -5.49 30.95
N CYS A 801 39.61 -4.45 30.79
CA CYS A 801 38.91 -3.82 31.91
C CYS A 801 37.89 -4.75 32.56
N MET A 802 37.08 -5.46 31.77
CA MET A 802 36.05 -6.39 32.27
C MET A 802 36.65 -7.55 33.09
N ASN A 803 37.92 -7.88 32.86
CA ASN A 803 38.60 -9.00 33.51
C ASN A 803 39.72 -8.55 34.46
N PHE A 804 39.89 -7.25 34.70
CA PHE A 804 41.10 -6.63 35.27
C PHE A 804 41.64 -7.34 36.52
N ASP A 805 40.76 -7.65 37.48
CA ASP A 805 41.15 -8.25 38.75
C ASP A 805 41.75 -9.66 38.59
N LYS A 806 41.38 -10.38 37.54
CA LYS A 806 41.83 -11.75 37.24
C LYS A 806 43.04 -11.81 36.31
N LEU A 807 43.50 -10.66 35.78
CA LEU A 807 44.58 -10.61 34.78
C LEU A 807 45.98 -10.60 35.41
N PRO A 808 46.96 -11.31 34.81
CA PRO A 808 48.39 -11.14 35.11
C PRO A 808 48.88 -9.72 34.80
N GLU A 809 49.99 -9.33 35.44
CA GLU A 809 50.59 -7.98 35.33
C GLU A 809 50.89 -7.58 33.87
N GLU A 810 51.32 -8.53 33.04
CA GLU A 810 51.63 -8.28 31.62
C GLU A 810 50.42 -7.78 30.81
N TYR A 811 49.22 -8.29 31.05
CA TYR A 811 47.99 -7.81 30.40
C TYR A 811 47.56 -6.44 30.91
N ARG A 812 47.74 -6.19 32.21
CA ARG A 812 47.47 -4.89 32.82
C ARG A 812 48.37 -3.80 32.24
N LYS A 813 49.65 -4.11 31.98
CA LYS A 813 50.58 -3.20 31.28
C LYS A 813 50.07 -2.76 29.92
N ILE A 814 49.50 -3.67 29.11
CA ILE A 814 48.88 -3.31 27.81
C ILE A 814 47.76 -2.29 28.00
N LEU A 815 46.88 -2.53 28.97
CA LEU A 815 45.75 -1.64 29.25
C LEU A 815 46.23 -0.23 29.56
N PHE A 816 47.31 -0.12 30.34
CA PHE A 816 47.94 1.16 30.68
C PHE A 816 48.65 1.81 29.48
N GLU A 817 49.30 1.04 28.60
CA GLU A 817 49.84 1.59 27.35
C GLU A 817 48.73 2.12 26.45
N LEU A 818 47.61 1.41 26.33
CA LEU A 818 46.43 1.89 25.61
C LEU A 818 45.83 3.16 26.26
N ALA A 819 45.90 3.29 27.59
CA ALA A 819 45.43 4.46 28.34
C ALA A 819 46.17 5.76 28.01
N LYS A 820 47.42 5.66 27.55
CA LYS A 820 48.21 6.85 27.18
C LYS A 820 47.59 7.61 26.00
N HIS A 821 46.79 6.95 25.16
CA HIS A 821 46.09 7.58 24.05
C HIS A 821 44.72 8.16 24.46
N GLU A 822 44.53 9.45 24.17
CA GLU A 822 43.32 10.30 24.36
C GLU A 822 41.97 9.62 24.04
N ILE A 823 42.00 8.65 23.14
CA ILE A 823 40.85 8.02 22.53
C ILE A 823 40.18 6.93 23.40
N PHE A 824 40.89 6.35 24.37
CA PHE A 824 40.40 5.22 25.19
C PHE A 824 39.75 5.63 26.52
N GLY A 825 39.30 6.90 26.56
CA GLY A 825 38.69 7.61 27.69
C GLY A 825 37.50 6.96 28.40
N ILE A 826 36.87 5.93 27.82
CA ILE A 826 35.63 5.37 28.38
C ILE A 826 35.86 4.00 29.04
N PRO A 827 36.53 3.00 28.41
CA PRO A 827 36.71 1.69 29.07
C PRO A 827 37.65 1.73 30.28
N ILE A 828 38.72 2.52 30.20
CA ILE A 828 39.84 2.50 31.16
C ILE A 828 39.48 3.14 32.51
N TYR A 829 38.46 3.99 32.53
CA TYR A 829 38.00 4.67 33.74
C TYR A 829 36.88 3.90 34.47
N PHE A 830 36.44 2.77 33.88
CA PHE A 830 35.65 1.73 34.53
C PHE A 830 36.52 0.62 35.15
N ILE A 831 37.85 0.73 35.11
CA ILE A 831 38.65 -0.02 36.09
C ILE A 831 38.03 0.31 37.45
N PRO A 832 37.55 -0.68 38.23
CA PRO A 832 36.95 -0.39 39.50
C PRO A 832 37.96 0.42 40.31
N LEU A 833 37.69 1.70 40.53
CA LEU A 833 38.42 2.51 41.50
C LEU A 833 38.25 1.93 42.94
N GLN A 834 37.41 0.90 43.10
CA GLN A 834 37.42 -0.02 44.24
C GLN A 834 38.80 -0.65 44.50
N SER A 835 39.61 -0.85 43.46
CA SER A 835 40.95 -1.44 43.52
C SER A 835 42.04 -0.39 43.40
N PHE A 836 41.94 0.76 44.09
CA PHE A 836 43.08 1.65 44.39
C PHE A 836 44.14 0.90 45.23
N ARG A 837 44.68 -0.16 44.65
CA ARG A 837 45.66 -1.08 45.20
C ARG A 837 47.04 -0.50 44.89
N GLU A 838 48.01 -0.87 45.71
CA GLU A 838 49.40 -0.46 45.56
C GLU A 838 50.04 -0.95 44.24
N ASP A 839 49.38 -1.83 43.49
CA ASP A 839 49.83 -2.42 42.24
C ASP A 839 49.62 -1.53 40.99
N ILE A 840 48.87 -0.42 41.10
CA ILE A 840 48.79 0.59 40.03
C ILE A 840 50.07 1.45 40.05
N PRO A 841 50.82 1.58 38.94
CA PRO A 841 52.03 2.41 38.91
C PRO A 841 51.77 3.85 39.36
N ILE A 842 52.64 4.40 40.22
CA ILE A 842 52.50 5.73 40.84
C ILE A 842 52.23 6.83 39.79
N ARG A 843 52.98 6.83 38.68
CA ARG A 843 52.78 7.78 37.57
C ARG A 843 51.37 7.76 36.97
N LEU A 844 50.70 6.61 36.96
CA LEU A 844 49.32 6.51 36.45
C LEU A 844 48.29 7.00 37.47
N ARG A 845 48.55 6.82 38.77
CA ARG A 845 47.71 7.41 39.84
C ARG A 845 47.76 8.94 39.78
N GLU A 846 48.93 9.50 39.48
CA GLU A 846 49.16 10.94 39.31
C GLU A 846 48.55 11.50 37.99
N ASP A 847 48.57 10.72 36.89
CA ASP A 847 48.04 11.13 35.58
C ASP A 847 46.51 11.15 35.51
N ILE A 848 45.83 10.28 36.26
CA ILE A 848 44.37 10.11 36.21
C ILE A 848 43.62 11.44 36.47
N PRO A 849 43.87 12.19 37.56
CA PRO A 849 43.22 13.48 37.83
C PRO A 849 43.53 14.58 36.82
N ILE A 850 44.75 14.57 36.26
CA ILE A 850 45.19 15.56 35.26
C ILE A 850 44.38 15.35 33.98
N ARG A 851 44.35 14.12 33.46
CA ARG A 851 43.59 13.76 32.26
C ARG A 851 42.08 13.92 32.45
N LEU A 852 41.56 13.59 33.64
CA LEU A 852 40.15 13.77 33.98
C LEU A 852 39.71 15.25 34.03
N ARG A 853 40.63 16.17 34.36
CA ARG A 853 40.40 17.63 34.23
C ARG A 853 40.38 18.06 32.77
N GLU A 854 41.16 17.43 31.89
CA GLU A 854 41.26 17.78 30.47
C GLU A 854 40.01 17.36 29.65
N TYR A 855 39.34 16.25 29.97
CA TYR A 855 38.22 15.73 29.17
C TYR A 855 36.83 16.02 29.76
N THR A 856 36.16 17.03 29.21
CA THR A 856 34.85 17.55 29.67
C THR A 856 33.73 16.51 29.68
N SER A 857 33.77 15.52 28.77
CA SER A 857 32.73 14.48 28.62
C SER A 857 32.76 13.38 29.69
N LEU A 858 33.83 13.27 30.47
CA LEU A 858 34.07 12.19 31.44
C LEU A 858 33.87 12.61 32.90
N ARG A 859 33.65 13.92 33.13
CA ARG A 859 33.55 14.53 34.47
C ARG A 859 32.33 14.07 35.30
N GLY A 860 31.27 13.59 34.64
CA GLY A 860 30.08 13.04 35.33
C GLY A 860 30.36 11.68 35.98
N SER A 861 30.91 10.74 35.21
CA SER A 861 31.36 9.43 35.72
C SER A 861 32.46 9.58 36.77
N LEU A 862 33.33 10.59 36.63
CA LEU A 862 34.30 10.92 37.67
C LEU A 862 33.65 11.33 38.99
N ALA A 863 32.64 12.21 38.96
CA ALA A 863 31.95 12.67 40.16
C ALA A 863 31.34 11.50 40.95
N GLU A 864 30.70 10.58 40.23
CA GLU A 864 30.08 9.37 40.79
C GLU A 864 31.14 8.47 41.43
N THR A 865 32.24 8.20 40.73
CA THR A 865 33.28 7.31 41.24
C THR A 865 34.10 7.92 42.39
N LEU A 866 34.34 9.23 42.39
CA LEU A 866 34.99 9.95 43.50
C LEU A 866 34.18 9.84 44.79
N CYS A 867 32.85 9.95 44.72
CA CYS A 867 32.01 9.87 45.92
C CYS A 867 31.83 8.44 46.42
N MET A 868 31.69 7.45 45.52
CA MET A 868 31.59 6.03 45.91
C MET A 868 32.83 5.55 46.70
N ASN A 869 33.99 6.20 46.51
CA ASN A 869 35.25 5.83 47.13
C ASN A 869 35.84 6.94 48.01
N PHE A 870 35.03 7.92 48.41
CA PHE A 870 35.47 9.16 49.04
C PHE A 870 36.45 8.92 50.21
N ASP A 871 36.12 8.00 51.12
CA ASP A 871 36.93 7.68 52.32
C ASP A 871 38.30 7.06 52.02
N LYS A 872 38.45 6.47 50.84
CA LYS A 872 39.68 5.78 50.40
C LYS A 872 40.60 6.67 49.58
N LEU A 873 40.14 7.85 49.18
CA LEU A 873 40.89 8.77 48.33
C LEU A 873 41.72 9.74 49.18
N PRO A 874 42.93 10.15 48.75
CA PRO A 874 43.66 11.25 49.39
C PRO A 874 42.90 12.59 49.30
N GLU A 875 43.16 13.50 50.24
CA GLU A 875 42.42 14.76 50.40
C GLU A 875 42.40 15.64 49.13
N GLU A 876 43.51 15.66 48.39
CA GLU A 876 43.63 16.38 47.12
C GLU A 876 42.65 15.92 46.03
N TYR A 877 42.27 14.63 46.03
CA TYR A 877 41.30 14.06 45.10
C TYR A 877 39.87 14.36 45.54
N ARG A 878 39.64 14.38 46.86
CA ARG A 878 38.33 14.72 47.43
C ARG A 878 37.94 16.16 47.08
N LYS A 879 38.90 17.09 47.09
CA LYS A 879 38.69 18.52 46.76
C LYS A 879 38.16 18.77 45.33
N ILE A 880 38.35 17.82 44.42
CA ILE A 880 37.83 17.90 43.03
C ILE A 880 36.30 18.00 43.00
N LEU A 881 35.57 17.47 44.00
CA LEU A 881 34.12 17.59 44.06
C LEU A 881 33.63 19.05 44.12
N PHE A 882 34.39 19.94 44.77
CA PHE A 882 34.08 21.38 44.79
C PHE A 882 34.25 22.01 43.40
N GLU A 883 35.25 21.57 42.62
CA GLU A 883 35.45 22.02 41.24
C GLU A 883 34.29 21.53 40.34
N LEU A 884 33.84 20.29 40.52
CA LEU A 884 32.75 19.69 39.75
C LEU A 884 31.38 20.33 40.05
N ALA A 885 31.13 20.72 41.31
CA ALA A 885 29.91 21.44 41.71
C ALA A 885 29.79 22.81 41.00
N ARG A 886 30.92 23.47 40.73
CA ARG A 886 30.99 24.78 40.06
C ARG A 886 31.02 24.70 38.53
N ASN A 887 31.02 23.51 37.95
CA ASN A 887 31.09 23.29 36.50
C ASN A 887 29.91 23.96 35.76
N LYS A 888 30.04 24.36 34.49
CA LYS A 888 28.90 24.95 33.74
C LYS A 888 27.85 23.90 33.34
N ASN A 889 28.22 22.63 33.20
CA ASN A 889 27.33 21.57 32.74
C ASN A 889 26.43 21.04 33.88
N PHE A 890 25.11 21.13 33.69
CA PHE A 890 24.14 20.71 34.70
C PHE A 890 24.12 19.20 34.97
N TRP A 891 24.47 18.36 33.98
CA TRP A 891 24.56 16.90 34.17
C TRP A 891 25.68 16.55 35.15
N ILE A 892 26.81 17.26 35.11
CA ILE A 892 27.93 17.07 36.05
C ILE A 892 27.50 17.47 37.47
N LYS A 893 26.78 18.59 37.61
CA LYS A 893 26.24 19.01 38.92
C LYS A 893 25.25 18.00 39.46
N LYS A 894 24.37 17.45 38.61
CA LYS A 894 23.45 16.38 38.99
C LYS A 894 24.19 15.15 39.48
N SER A 895 25.27 14.74 38.81
CA SER A 895 26.14 13.65 39.28
C SER A 895 26.72 13.96 40.66
N VAL A 896 27.18 15.19 40.93
CA VAL A 896 27.65 15.60 42.28
C VAL A 896 26.54 15.48 43.33
N VAL A 897 25.32 15.95 43.04
CA VAL A 897 24.17 15.85 43.97
C VAL A 897 23.81 14.40 44.27
N TYR A 898 23.70 13.56 43.23
CA TYR A 898 23.40 12.13 43.39
C TYR A 898 24.45 11.44 44.26
N ALA A 899 25.70 11.80 44.04
CA ALA A 899 26.83 11.20 44.71
C ALA A 899 26.92 11.62 46.20
N ILE A 900 26.56 12.88 46.53
CA ILE A 900 26.32 13.33 47.91
C ILE A 900 25.14 12.59 48.53
N THR A 901 24.06 12.40 47.78
CA THR A 901 22.83 11.72 48.25
C THR A 901 23.11 10.30 48.72
N MET A 902 23.86 9.52 47.93
CA MET A 902 24.15 8.11 48.24
C MET A 902 25.13 7.94 49.42
N ASN A 903 25.92 8.96 49.74
CA ASN A 903 26.99 8.88 50.75
C ASN A 903 26.82 9.90 51.88
N PHE A 904 25.60 10.43 52.06
CA PHE A 904 25.35 11.59 52.91
C PHE A 904 25.97 11.44 54.31
N ASP A 905 25.78 10.29 54.96
CA ASP A 905 26.27 10.02 56.32
C ASP A 905 27.80 9.95 56.46
N LYS A 906 28.52 9.62 55.38
CA LYS A 906 29.96 9.39 55.37
C LYS A 906 30.76 10.65 55.01
N LEU A 907 30.11 11.60 54.33
CA LEU A 907 30.79 12.80 53.84
C LEU A 907 31.04 13.80 54.98
N PRO A 908 32.19 14.50 55.03
CA PRO A 908 32.38 15.63 55.92
C PRO A 908 31.38 16.77 55.63
N GLU A 909 31.08 17.58 56.64
CA GLU A 909 30.07 18.65 56.57
C GLU A 909 30.31 19.63 55.41
N GLU A 910 31.57 19.96 55.13
CA GLU A 910 31.98 20.85 54.03
C GLU A 910 31.52 20.36 52.64
N TYR A 911 31.47 19.05 52.41
CA TYR A 911 31.00 18.47 51.15
C TYR A 911 29.47 18.41 51.07
N ARG A 912 28.80 18.16 52.21
CA ARG A 912 27.34 18.21 52.29
C ARG A 912 26.81 19.61 52.00
N LYS A 913 27.54 20.65 52.44
CA LYS A 913 27.19 22.07 52.20
C LYS A 913 27.11 22.46 50.72
N ILE A 914 27.69 21.67 49.81
CA ILE A 914 27.52 21.83 48.36
C ILE A 914 26.03 21.82 47.96
N LEU A 915 25.17 21.09 48.67
CA LEU A 915 23.73 21.07 48.39
C LEU A 915 23.09 22.46 48.50
N PHE A 916 23.53 23.32 49.43
CA PHE A 916 23.05 24.71 49.52
C PHE A 916 23.45 25.54 48.29
N GLU A 917 24.69 25.39 47.82
CA GLU A 917 25.17 26.07 46.61
C GLU A 917 24.35 25.62 45.38
N LEU A 918 24.05 24.33 45.29
CA LEU A 918 23.33 23.76 44.15
C LEU A 918 21.81 23.99 44.21
N ALA A 919 21.22 24.17 45.39
CA ALA A 919 19.80 24.55 45.54
C ALA A 919 19.50 25.92 44.90
N ARG A 920 20.47 26.85 44.96
CA ARG A 920 20.36 28.19 44.37
C ARG A 920 20.73 28.23 42.88
N ASN A 921 20.97 27.07 42.27
CA ASN A 921 21.36 27.01 40.87
C ASN A 921 20.21 27.44 39.93
N LYS A 922 20.49 28.19 38.86
CA LYS A 922 19.46 28.59 37.88
C LYS A 922 18.82 27.41 37.13
N ASN A 923 19.48 26.26 37.03
CA ASN A 923 19.00 25.12 36.25
C ASN A 923 18.02 24.26 37.06
N PHE A 924 16.78 24.13 36.56
CA PHE A 924 15.71 23.31 37.13
C PHE A 924 16.16 21.89 37.53
N ARG A 925 16.81 21.16 36.62
CA ARG A 925 17.18 19.74 36.86
C ARG A 925 18.20 19.57 37.98
N VAL A 926 19.01 20.60 38.25
CA VAL A 926 19.93 20.61 39.39
C VAL A 926 19.15 20.81 40.69
N LYS A 927 18.22 21.78 40.72
CA LYS A 927 17.34 22.00 41.87
C LYS A 927 16.49 20.77 42.21
N GLU A 928 15.87 20.16 41.19
CA GLU A 928 15.13 18.89 41.30
C GLU A 928 15.99 17.80 41.95
N SER A 929 17.23 17.65 41.50
CA SER A 929 18.15 16.65 42.08
C SER A 929 18.47 16.94 43.55
N VAL A 930 18.54 18.22 43.95
CA VAL A 930 18.74 18.63 45.34
C VAL A 930 17.50 18.34 46.18
N VAL A 931 16.29 18.59 45.66
CA VAL A 931 15.05 18.18 46.32
C VAL A 931 15.05 16.67 46.55
N TYR A 932 15.36 15.89 45.51
CA TYR A 932 15.47 14.43 45.62
C TYR A 932 16.50 13.98 46.66
N ALA A 933 17.66 14.65 46.72
CA ALA A 933 18.68 14.39 47.73
C ALA A 933 18.15 14.57 49.16
N ILE A 934 17.34 15.62 49.36
CA ILE A 934 16.67 15.93 50.62
C ILE A 934 15.58 14.90 50.92
N THR A 935 14.77 14.51 49.93
CA THR A 935 13.72 13.49 50.08
C THR A 935 14.29 12.15 50.53
N MET A 936 15.39 11.72 49.92
CA MET A 936 16.00 10.40 50.19
C MET A 936 16.72 10.33 51.54
N ASN A 937 17.27 11.44 52.02
CA ASN A 937 17.98 11.49 53.29
C ASN A 937 17.21 12.25 54.39
N PHE A 938 15.90 12.45 54.21
CA PHE A 938 15.08 13.34 55.04
C PHE A 938 15.31 13.11 56.53
N ASP A 939 15.23 11.85 56.97
CA ASP A 939 15.38 11.43 58.37
C ASP A 939 16.75 11.74 58.98
N LYS A 940 17.78 11.75 58.14
CA LYS A 940 19.19 11.87 58.54
C LYS A 940 19.73 13.29 58.42
N LEU A 941 18.99 14.16 57.72
CA LEU A 941 19.39 15.53 57.49
C LEU A 941 19.20 16.38 58.75
N PRO A 942 20.24 17.13 59.18
CA PRO A 942 20.08 18.21 60.15
C PRO A 942 19.04 19.23 59.65
N GLU A 943 18.37 19.89 60.60
CA GLU A 943 17.26 20.81 60.33
C GLU A 943 17.63 21.91 59.32
N GLU A 944 18.86 22.41 59.38
CA GLU A 944 19.41 23.41 58.45
C GLU A 944 19.34 22.97 56.96
N TYR A 945 19.54 21.69 56.65
CA TYR A 945 19.48 21.20 55.26
C TYR A 945 18.04 21.01 54.80
N ARG A 946 17.14 20.64 55.72
CA ARG A 946 15.71 20.57 55.44
C ARG A 946 15.14 21.97 55.20
N LYS A 947 15.76 23.04 55.71
CA LYS A 947 15.39 24.44 55.42
C LYS A 947 15.56 24.83 53.95
N ILE A 948 16.37 24.10 53.18
CA ILE A 948 16.47 24.27 51.71
C ILE A 948 15.10 24.11 51.05
N LEU A 949 14.21 23.26 51.58
CA LEU A 949 12.86 23.09 51.03
C LEU A 949 12.03 24.38 51.11
N PHE A 950 12.24 25.24 52.12
CA PHE A 950 11.56 26.55 52.21
C PHE A 950 12.08 27.56 51.19
N GLU A 951 13.38 27.49 50.86
CA GLU A 951 13.94 28.29 49.76
C GLU A 951 13.37 27.83 48.41
N LEU A 952 13.25 26.51 48.20
CA LEU A 952 12.77 25.94 46.94
C LEU A 952 11.24 26.00 46.79
N ALA A 953 10.47 25.98 47.89
CA ALA A 953 9.02 26.21 47.88
C ALA A 953 8.66 27.62 47.39
N ARG A 954 9.57 28.59 47.52
CA ARG A 954 9.42 29.96 47.00
C ARG A 954 10.05 30.15 45.61
N SER A 955 10.48 29.07 44.95
CA SER A 955 11.06 29.13 43.62
C SER A 955 10.02 29.59 42.60
N GLU A 956 10.37 30.48 41.66
CA GLU A 956 9.50 30.90 40.54
C GLU A 956 9.08 29.73 39.64
N ASP A 957 9.87 28.65 39.64
CA ASP A 957 9.62 27.43 38.86
C ASP A 957 8.54 26.54 39.52
N VAL A 958 7.35 26.52 38.90
CA VAL A 958 6.15 25.79 39.37
C VAL A 958 6.44 24.30 39.58
N GLU A 959 7.24 23.70 38.70
CA GLU A 959 7.53 22.27 38.76
C GLU A 959 8.42 21.94 39.97
N ILE A 960 9.32 22.85 40.38
CA ILE A 960 10.08 22.68 41.63
C ILE A 960 9.16 22.74 42.83
N ARG A 961 8.21 23.68 42.85
CA ARG A 961 7.25 23.79 43.96
C ARG A 961 6.42 22.51 44.07
N ARG A 962 5.98 21.94 42.95
CA ARG A 962 5.30 20.63 42.90
C ARG A 962 6.15 19.49 43.48
N ILE A 963 7.42 19.38 43.10
CA ILE A 963 8.32 18.34 43.62
C ILE A 963 8.60 18.53 45.13
N VAL A 964 8.66 19.79 45.60
CA VAL A 964 8.72 20.09 47.04
C VAL A 964 7.44 19.63 47.74
N VAL A 965 6.25 19.87 47.19
CA VAL A 965 4.97 19.34 47.72
C VAL A 965 5.01 17.82 47.80
N GLU A 966 5.46 17.13 46.74
CA GLU A 966 5.56 15.67 46.74
C GLU A 966 6.53 15.15 47.80
N THR A 967 7.65 15.84 48.01
CA THR A 967 8.65 15.50 49.05
C THR A 967 8.08 15.66 50.46
N VAL A 968 7.32 16.73 50.68
CA VAL A 968 6.62 17.03 51.94
C VAL A 968 5.52 16.00 52.17
N ARG A 969 4.75 15.64 51.14
CA ARG A 969 3.74 14.57 51.20
C ARG A 969 4.37 13.22 51.52
N TYR A 970 5.49 12.88 50.88
CA TYR A 970 6.20 11.62 51.09
C TYR A 970 6.76 11.50 52.52
N ASN A 971 7.14 12.62 53.13
CA ASN A 971 7.70 12.67 54.48
C ASN A 971 6.73 13.25 55.53
N PHE A 972 5.42 13.32 55.23
CA PHE A 972 4.44 14.08 56.01
C PHE A 972 4.39 13.69 57.50
N GLY A 973 4.48 12.39 57.80
CA GLY A 973 4.50 11.88 59.18
C GLY A 973 5.74 12.24 60.00
N LYS A 974 6.70 12.96 59.41
CA LYS A 974 8.00 13.30 60.01
C LYS A 974 8.26 14.81 60.04
N LEU A 975 7.25 15.61 59.70
CA LEU A 975 7.33 17.08 59.70
C LEU A 975 7.07 17.64 61.10
N THR A 976 7.89 18.60 61.54
CA THR A 976 7.66 19.39 62.77
C THR A 976 6.66 20.52 62.51
N GLU A 977 6.13 21.17 63.55
CA GLU A 977 5.14 22.26 63.44
C GLU A 977 5.59 23.41 62.50
N GLU A 978 6.88 23.73 62.44
CA GLU A 978 7.43 24.73 61.49
C GLU A 978 7.22 24.37 60.01
N TYR A 979 7.08 23.08 59.67
CA TYR A 979 6.85 22.65 58.28
C TYR A 979 5.37 22.70 57.86
N LYS A 980 4.45 22.96 58.78
CA LYS A 980 3.07 23.31 58.42
C LYS A 980 3.01 24.68 57.74
N GLU A 981 3.93 25.59 58.06
CA GLU A 981 4.08 26.86 57.36
C GLU A 981 4.52 26.65 55.88
N LEU A 982 5.26 25.56 55.61
CA LEU A 982 5.57 25.17 54.24
C LEU A 982 4.30 24.77 53.46
N LEU A 983 3.33 24.12 54.12
CA LEU A 983 2.04 23.82 53.51
C LEU A 983 1.23 25.08 53.21
N SER A 984 1.31 26.12 54.07
CA SER A 984 0.66 27.41 53.79
C SER A 984 1.29 28.12 52.58
N ILE A 985 2.62 28.12 52.48
CA ILE A 985 3.34 28.68 51.32
C ILE A 985 2.95 27.95 50.02
N LEU A 986 2.75 26.64 50.09
CA LEU A 986 2.41 25.81 48.94
C LEU A 986 0.90 25.83 48.60
N SER A 987 0.04 26.27 49.53
CA SER A 987 -1.42 26.36 49.33
C SER A 987 -1.90 27.66 48.66
N GLU A 988 -1.02 28.65 48.48
CA GLU A 988 -1.33 29.90 47.76
C GLU A 988 -1.18 29.77 46.23
N ASP A 989 -0.68 28.64 45.70
CA ASP A 989 -0.69 28.30 44.27
C ASP A 989 -1.96 27.50 43.93
N GLU A 990 -2.91 28.09 43.20
CA GLU A 990 -4.15 27.44 42.74
C GLU A 990 -3.96 26.42 41.58
N ASN A 991 -2.74 25.94 41.30
CA ASN A 991 -2.44 24.97 40.22
C ASN A 991 -1.87 23.64 40.73
#